data_AF-A0A922L1D2-F1
#
_entry.id   AF-A0A922L1D2-F1
#
_cell.length_a   1.000
_cell.length_b   1.000
_cell.length_c   1.000
_cell.angle_alpha   90.00
_cell.angle_beta   90.00
_cell.angle_gamma   90.00
#
_symmetry.space_group_name_H-M   'P 1'
#
loop_
_entity.id
_entity.type
_entity.pdbx_description
1 polymer ?
#
loop_
_entity_poly.entity_id
_entity_poly.type
_entity_poly.pdbx_seq_one_letter_code
_entity_poly.pdbx_strand_id
1 'polypeptide(L)'
;MFSVVSDISRVKFKTGGSENVFSDIPLAAANLQMTPIDWAYQTEPQQASCFGFINRRSRWPRGRVMGGSSVLNYMLYVRGNRRDYDQWEENGAFGWSWQDVLPYFIKSEDNRDPLIAANGYHGVGGYLTVSSPSDITPISLAFPEAGKYLGYPNPDINGPTQTGFVIPQGTIRRGARCSTAKAFLSSIRDRSNLHVLTFAYVTRVLFNENRRAIGVQFDRFALSHMVMARKEIVISAGSVNTPQLLMLSGVGPKDHLQALGIPVIADLPVGENLQDHIYPGVDEKYSFVQRRVVTIPNLLSYFASGRGPLTALGGVEGLGFINTKFANKSADYPDFEIHLITGGPSSDDGQTFRRVQGLTRQLWRQVYQPYITSDTFSVYPVMLRPESVGYIKLRSSNPYDPPIIDPKYLTHPRDILKMVDAMKISIAVGLTPAYQEMNARLFETVFPGCEHYKMWSDEYLACVARTYTATIYHPVGTAKMGAPWDPTAVVDPELRVLGGITGLRIADGSIMPSIVSGNTNAPIIMIGEKAADLIKAQIITFFISFSLIGYISNTTTELVKDGEELTEFESIETSDSYCKFRSQIALKRYALDDDDGNNLWTIYECGPKQIDCPVIFLPPVSGTADIFFYQMLYLCDRGHRVISAEYPDYFSIDEFITGFDRFIQSFQIRRAHIFGASLGGYLAQKYAEKYPERIASLILCNTFADTTRFRFVNTIPLIWINPSPVLRKIFITNRIPEQADERIRAAYEFMSTRLSSLTHKQLVARLHLNLTENYVQPDNLQSLTITIIDVFDECSNSESTRIELYKMYPNARLAHLKSGGNYPYLSRAEEVNLHLLVHLRQFHHTELVSSVHFLPTRSDD
;
A
#
# COMPACT_ATOMS: atom_id res chain seq x y z
N MET A 1 -13.05 -17.53 -4.13
CA MET A 1 -12.89 -16.28 -4.91
C MET A 1 -11.40 -16.08 -5.13
N PHE A 2 -11.00 -15.74 -6.36
CA PHE A 2 -9.60 -15.46 -6.70
C PHE A 2 -9.52 -14.03 -7.21
N SER A 3 -8.75 -13.19 -6.55
CA SER A 3 -8.66 -11.75 -6.80
C SER A 3 -7.25 -11.38 -7.23
N VAL A 4 -7.11 -10.86 -8.44
CA VAL A 4 -5.83 -10.38 -8.98
C VAL A 4 -5.80 -8.86 -8.83
N VAL A 5 -4.88 -8.34 -8.01
CA VAL A 5 -4.67 -6.90 -7.85
C VAL A 5 -3.64 -6.45 -8.89
N SER A 6 -4.13 -5.76 -9.92
CA SER A 6 -3.36 -5.35 -11.08
C SER A 6 -2.31 -4.30 -10.74
N ASP A 7 -1.03 -4.68 -10.77
CA ASP A 7 0.09 -3.82 -10.37
C ASP A 7 1.39 -4.14 -11.13
N ILE A 8 2.04 -3.14 -11.73
CA ILE A 8 3.02 -3.32 -12.83
C ILE A 8 4.46 -3.65 -12.39
N SER A 9 4.99 -3.00 -11.35
CA SER A 9 6.38 -3.09 -10.86
C SER A 9 7.52 -3.33 -11.89
N ARG A 10 7.45 -2.75 -13.10
CA ARG A 10 8.47 -2.89 -14.17
C ARG A 10 9.51 -1.76 -14.24
N VAL A 11 9.52 -0.88 -13.23
CA VAL A 11 10.45 0.24 -13.05
C VAL A 11 11.15 0.10 -11.69
N LYS A 12 12.38 0.60 -11.54
CA LYS A 12 13.32 0.38 -10.40
C LYS A 12 12.85 0.81 -8.98
N PHE A 13 11.59 1.16 -8.78
CA PHE A 13 11.04 1.50 -7.45
C PHE A 13 9.85 0.61 -7.09
N LYS A 14 10.02 -0.19 -6.03
CA LYS A 14 8.98 -1.05 -5.46
C LYS A 14 7.94 -0.20 -4.72
N THR A 15 6.70 -0.13 -5.22
CA THR A 15 5.52 -0.55 -4.43
C THR A 15 4.50 -1.19 -5.36
N GLY A 16 3.63 -2.00 -4.75
CA GLY A 16 2.49 -2.68 -5.39
C GLY A 16 1.84 -3.71 -4.46
N GLY A 17 1.74 -3.35 -3.18
CA GLY A 17 1.44 -4.28 -2.08
C GLY A 17 0.35 -3.74 -1.15
N SER A 18 0.55 -3.93 0.17
CA SER A 18 -0.35 -3.43 1.21
C SER A 18 -0.24 -1.92 1.43
N GLU A 19 -1.23 -1.37 2.15
CA GLU A 19 -1.15 -0.05 2.77
C GLU A 19 0.06 0.09 3.72
N ASN A 20 0.43 1.33 4.02
CA ASN A 20 1.52 1.69 4.93
C ASN A 20 1.07 2.74 5.96
N VAL A 21 1.87 2.91 7.03
CA VAL A 21 1.54 3.80 8.17
C VAL A 21 1.36 5.27 7.75
N PHE A 22 1.96 5.71 6.64
CA PHE A 22 1.78 7.07 6.14
C PHE A 22 0.45 7.24 5.39
N SER A 23 -0.01 6.21 4.66
CA SER A 23 -1.37 6.19 4.11
C SER A 23 -2.47 6.06 5.17
N ASP A 24 -2.15 5.63 6.40
CA ASP A 24 -3.10 5.61 7.51
C ASP A 24 -3.51 7.01 7.99
N ILE A 25 -2.67 8.03 7.78
CA ILE A 25 -2.85 9.39 8.31
C ILE A 25 -3.78 10.20 7.37
N PRO A 26 -4.95 10.68 7.84
CA PRO A 26 -5.87 11.49 7.04
C PRO A 26 -5.25 12.71 6.36
N LEU A 27 -4.52 13.54 7.11
CA LEU A 27 -3.92 14.78 6.59
C LEU A 27 -2.82 14.54 5.53
N ALA A 28 -2.23 13.35 5.49
CA ALA A 28 -1.15 13.01 4.57
C ALA A 28 -1.62 12.69 3.13
N ALA A 29 -2.92 12.71 2.85
CA ALA A 29 -3.48 12.21 1.59
C ALA A 29 -2.87 12.85 0.32
N ALA A 30 -2.60 14.16 0.33
CA ALA A 30 -1.94 14.84 -0.80
C ALA A 30 -0.51 14.32 -1.04
N ASN A 31 0.23 13.95 0.01
CA ASN A 31 1.61 13.45 -0.09
C ASN A 31 1.71 12.02 -0.65
N LEU A 32 0.59 11.31 -0.83
CA LEU A 32 0.56 9.97 -1.43
C LEU A 32 0.61 10.03 -2.98
N GLN A 33 0.27 11.17 -3.58
CA GLN A 33 0.24 11.34 -5.04
C GLN A 33 1.65 11.42 -5.65
N MET A 34 1.83 10.87 -6.85
CA MET A 34 3.13 10.64 -7.54
C MET A 34 4.15 9.83 -6.72
N THR A 35 3.73 9.13 -5.67
CA THR A 35 4.54 8.06 -5.06
C THR A 35 4.30 6.75 -5.84
N PRO A 36 5.09 5.68 -5.64
CA PRO A 36 4.89 4.46 -6.41
C PRO A 36 3.56 3.71 -6.14
N ILE A 37 2.76 4.12 -5.14
CA ILE A 37 1.37 3.65 -4.92
C ILE A 37 0.32 4.44 -5.71
N ASP A 38 0.75 5.34 -6.58
CA ASP A 38 -0.07 6.10 -7.51
C ASP A 38 0.29 5.71 -8.95
N TRP A 39 -0.72 5.51 -9.79
CA TRP A 39 -0.54 5.39 -11.25
C TRP A 39 -0.01 6.69 -11.89
N ALA A 40 -0.25 7.83 -11.23
CA ALA A 40 0.24 9.16 -11.61
C ALA A 40 -0.11 9.57 -13.06
N TYR A 41 -1.32 9.20 -13.50
CA TYR A 41 -1.82 9.51 -14.85
C TYR A 41 -1.92 11.03 -15.10
N GLN A 42 -1.97 11.40 -16.37
CA GLN A 42 -2.19 12.77 -16.83
C GLN A 42 -3.18 12.76 -17.99
N THR A 43 -3.96 13.83 -18.13
CA THR A 43 -4.80 14.04 -19.31
C THR A 43 -3.93 14.34 -20.54
N GLU A 44 -4.53 14.29 -21.72
CA GLU A 44 -4.02 15.05 -22.87
C GLU A 44 -4.17 16.56 -22.65
N PRO A 45 -3.41 17.42 -23.39
CA PRO A 45 -3.48 18.87 -23.23
C PRO A 45 -4.90 19.39 -23.47
N GLN A 46 -5.49 20.03 -22.46
CA GLN A 46 -6.87 20.48 -22.54
C GLN A 46 -7.00 21.74 -23.41
N GLN A 47 -8.03 21.77 -24.24
CA GLN A 47 -8.25 22.85 -25.20
C GLN A 47 -8.90 24.09 -24.56
N ALA A 48 -9.85 23.88 -23.64
CA ALA A 48 -10.65 24.92 -23.01
C ALA A 48 -10.28 25.19 -21.54
N SER A 49 -9.32 24.46 -20.97
CA SER A 49 -9.05 24.43 -19.53
C SER A 49 -7.56 24.25 -19.19
N CYS A 50 -7.25 24.22 -17.89
CA CYS A 50 -5.92 23.94 -17.33
C CYS A 50 -4.79 24.86 -17.84
N PHE A 51 -5.08 26.09 -18.28
CA PHE A 51 -4.07 26.95 -18.95
C PHE A 51 -2.85 27.30 -18.08
N GLY A 52 -3.02 27.34 -16.75
CA GLY A 52 -1.95 27.57 -15.79
C GLY A 52 -1.17 26.31 -15.37
N PHE A 53 -1.51 25.13 -15.90
CA PHE A 53 -0.85 23.86 -15.59
C PHE A 53 0.26 23.51 -16.59
N ILE A 54 1.20 22.69 -16.16
CA ILE A 54 2.31 22.21 -16.99
C ILE A 54 1.74 21.50 -18.22
N ASN A 55 2.11 22.00 -19.41
CA ASN A 55 1.67 21.52 -20.72
C ASN A 55 0.13 21.47 -20.92
N ARG A 56 -0.63 22.28 -20.15
CA ARG A 56 -2.12 22.26 -20.10
C ARG A 56 -2.72 20.88 -19.75
N ARG A 57 -1.99 20.04 -19.02
CA ARG A 57 -2.45 18.70 -18.60
C ARG A 57 -2.87 18.69 -17.14
N SER A 58 -4.03 18.12 -16.86
CA SER A 58 -4.47 17.84 -15.48
C SER A 58 -3.83 16.54 -14.98
N ARG A 59 -3.65 16.41 -13.66
CA ARG A 59 -3.03 15.24 -13.02
C ARG A 59 -4.08 14.36 -12.37
N TRP A 60 -4.04 13.08 -12.69
CA TRP A 60 -5.06 12.08 -12.38
C TRP A 60 -4.48 10.97 -11.48
N PRO A 61 -4.25 11.25 -10.18
CA PRO A 61 -3.81 10.25 -9.23
C PRO A 61 -4.85 9.13 -9.08
N ARG A 62 -4.45 7.88 -9.27
CA ARG A 62 -5.29 6.67 -9.11
C ARG A 62 -4.51 5.65 -8.29
N GLY A 63 -5.17 4.99 -7.34
CA GLY A 63 -4.49 4.10 -6.41
C GLY A 63 -3.96 2.81 -7.06
N ARG A 64 -2.65 2.59 -6.91
CA ARG A 64 -1.89 1.41 -7.31
C ARG A 64 -1.38 0.69 -6.06
N VAL A 65 -2.33 0.11 -5.33
CA VAL A 65 -2.18 -0.47 -3.98
C VAL A 65 -3.43 -1.29 -3.66
N MET A 66 -3.34 -2.28 -2.76
CA MET A 66 -4.52 -2.99 -2.27
C MET A 66 -5.53 -2.01 -1.64
N GLY A 67 -6.79 -2.05 -2.10
CA GLY A 67 -7.83 -1.05 -1.75
C GLY A 67 -7.92 0.13 -2.72
N GLY A 68 -7.05 0.21 -3.73
CA GLY A 68 -7.09 1.18 -4.82
C GLY A 68 -7.12 2.63 -4.35
N SER A 69 -7.88 3.48 -5.04
CA SER A 69 -7.96 4.91 -4.74
C SER A 69 -8.51 5.23 -3.34
N SER A 70 -9.16 4.30 -2.62
CA SER A 70 -9.59 4.52 -1.23
C SER A 70 -8.41 4.70 -0.25
N VAL A 71 -7.20 4.29 -0.66
CA VAL A 71 -5.94 4.49 0.08
C VAL A 71 -5.35 5.89 -0.12
N LEU A 72 -5.73 6.61 -1.19
CA LEU A 72 -5.21 7.95 -1.52
C LEU A 72 -6.27 9.07 -1.47
N ASN A 73 -7.57 8.73 -1.40
CA ASN A 73 -8.66 9.70 -1.35
C ASN A 73 -8.61 10.57 -0.07
N TYR A 74 -9.45 11.59 0.01
CA TYR A 74 -9.58 12.45 1.19
C TYR A 74 -10.68 11.95 2.16
N MET A 75 -10.97 10.64 2.15
CA MET A 75 -11.93 9.89 2.99
C MET A 75 -13.39 10.35 3.02
N LEU A 76 -13.75 11.52 2.46
CA LEU A 76 -15.11 12.09 2.51
C LEU A 76 -16.21 11.06 2.21
N TYR A 77 -17.18 10.96 3.13
CA TYR A 77 -18.32 10.04 3.01
C TYR A 77 -19.56 10.82 2.58
N VAL A 78 -19.81 10.81 1.27
CA VAL A 78 -21.00 11.40 0.64
C VAL A 78 -21.65 10.32 -0.24
N ARG A 79 -22.96 10.14 -0.13
CA ARG A 79 -23.72 9.11 -0.88
C ARG A 79 -24.17 9.55 -2.29
N GLY A 80 -24.14 10.85 -2.57
CA GLY A 80 -24.79 11.46 -3.74
C GLY A 80 -26.25 11.86 -3.44
N ASN A 81 -26.96 12.40 -4.41
CA ASN A 81 -28.38 12.74 -4.26
C ASN A 81 -29.25 11.55 -4.66
N ARG A 82 -30.39 11.34 -3.98
CA ARG A 82 -31.39 10.33 -4.37
C ARG A 82 -31.78 10.42 -5.85
N ARG A 83 -31.92 11.64 -6.37
CA ARG A 83 -32.29 11.89 -7.78
C ARG A 83 -31.27 11.39 -8.79
N ASP A 84 -30.00 11.25 -8.43
CA ASP A 84 -29.00 10.71 -9.36
C ASP A 84 -29.32 9.23 -9.68
N TYR A 85 -29.72 8.47 -8.65
CA TYR A 85 -30.08 7.06 -8.73
C TYR A 85 -31.46 6.84 -9.37
N ASP A 86 -32.43 7.66 -8.98
CA ASP A 86 -33.75 7.68 -9.63
C ASP A 86 -33.59 7.97 -11.14
N GLN A 87 -32.73 8.94 -11.51
CA GLN A 87 -32.40 9.24 -12.91
C GLN A 87 -31.64 8.10 -13.61
N TRP A 88 -30.80 7.32 -12.93
CA TRP A 88 -30.16 6.14 -13.52
C TRP A 88 -31.22 5.12 -13.97
N GLU A 89 -32.21 4.83 -13.12
CA GLU A 89 -33.31 3.93 -13.47
C GLU A 89 -34.18 4.50 -14.60
N GLU A 90 -34.57 5.78 -14.55
CA GLU A 90 -35.32 6.45 -15.63
C GLU A 90 -34.61 6.34 -17.00
N ASN A 91 -33.28 6.28 -17.01
CA ASN A 91 -32.45 6.13 -18.21
C ASN A 91 -32.05 4.66 -18.50
N GLY A 92 -32.77 3.69 -17.93
CA GLY A 92 -32.71 2.28 -18.28
C GLY A 92 -31.80 1.40 -17.42
N ALA A 93 -31.18 1.94 -16.36
CA ALA A 93 -30.50 1.13 -15.34
C ALA A 93 -31.53 0.56 -14.34
N PHE A 94 -32.42 -0.32 -14.81
CA PHE A 94 -33.54 -0.83 -14.02
C PHE A 94 -33.10 -1.50 -12.71
N GLY A 95 -33.84 -1.21 -11.63
CA GLY A 95 -33.55 -1.62 -10.27
C GLY A 95 -32.38 -0.87 -9.64
N TRP A 96 -32.00 0.32 -10.11
CA TRP A 96 -30.97 1.19 -9.52
C TRP A 96 -31.51 2.52 -8.98
N SER A 97 -32.80 2.60 -8.69
CA SER A 97 -33.41 3.74 -7.99
C SER A 97 -32.76 4.01 -6.62
N TRP A 98 -33.03 5.17 -6.01
CA TRP A 98 -32.60 5.43 -4.64
C TRP A 98 -33.10 4.36 -3.65
N GLN A 99 -34.32 3.87 -3.85
CA GLN A 99 -34.94 2.84 -3.02
C GLN A 99 -34.17 1.50 -3.11
N ASP A 100 -33.61 1.16 -4.27
CA ASP A 100 -32.83 -0.06 -4.46
C ASP A 100 -31.39 0.05 -3.94
N VAL A 101 -30.79 1.25 -3.96
CA VAL A 101 -29.38 1.43 -3.57
C VAL A 101 -29.18 1.79 -2.09
N LEU A 102 -30.15 2.46 -1.46
CA LEU A 102 -30.07 2.87 -0.04
C LEU A 102 -29.79 1.69 0.92
N PRO A 103 -30.42 0.49 0.78
CA PRO A 103 -30.11 -0.65 1.63
C PRO A 103 -28.63 -1.08 1.57
N TYR A 104 -27.97 -0.96 0.42
CA TYR A 104 -26.56 -1.32 0.25
C TYR A 104 -25.61 -0.28 0.86
N PHE A 105 -25.97 1.01 0.85
CA PHE A 105 -25.25 2.02 1.63
C PHE A 105 -25.29 1.71 3.14
N ILE A 106 -26.48 1.45 3.67
CA ILE A 106 -26.70 1.16 5.09
C ILE A 106 -26.01 -0.15 5.50
N LYS A 107 -26.11 -1.20 4.69
CA LYS A 107 -25.47 -2.52 4.90
C LYS A 107 -23.95 -2.44 5.14
N SER A 108 -23.27 -1.56 4.41
CA SER A 108 -21.82 -1.40 4.50
C SER A 108 -21.39 -0.49 5.65
N GLU A 109 -22.26 0.42 6.09
CA GLU A 109 -21.93 1.54 6.97
C GLU A 109 -21.84 1.15 8.46
N ASP A 110 -20.88 1.78 9.13
CA ASP A 110 -20.67 1.71 10.57
C ASP A 110 -20.45 3.13 11.11
N ASN A 111 -21.53 3.93 11.13
CA ASN A 111 -21.51 5.33 11.54
C ASN A 111 -21.34 5.44 13.06
N ARG A 112 -20.42 6.30 13.51
CA ARG A 112 -20.02 6.41 14.93
C ARG A 112 -20.43 7.70 15.61
N ASP A 113 -21.05 8.63 14.89
CA ASP A 113 -21.53 9.89 15.46
C ASP A 113 -22.97 9.70 15.97
N PRO A 114 -23.23 9.70 17.29
CA PRO A 114 -24.47 9.12 17.84
C PRO A 114 -25.76 9.78 17.36
N LEU A 115 -25.74 11.10 17.09
CA LEU A 115 -26.92 11.84 16.62
C LEU A 115 -27.25 11.56 15.15
N ILE A 116 -26.24 11.27 14.32
CA ILE A 116 -26.39 10.91 12.91
C ILE A 116 -26.83 9.44 12.82
N ALA A 117 -26.15 8.55 13.53
CA ALA A 117 -26.51 7.13 13.62
C ALA A 117 -27.94 6.89 14.13
N ALA A 118 -28.47 7.77 15.00
CA ALA A 118 -29.82 7.66 15.54
C ALA A 118 -30.93 8.25 14.65
N ASN A 119 -30.62 8.93 13.53
CA ASN A 119 -31.62 9.65 12.74
C ASN A 119 -32.47 8.77 11.80
N GLY A 120 -32.15 7.48 11.68
CA GLY A 120 -32.87 6.50 10.85
C GLY A 120 -32.35 6.31 9.42
N TYR A 121 -31.40 7.13 8.96
CA TYR A 121 -30.82 7.06 7.61
C TYR A 121 -29.47 6.32 7.54
N HIS A 122 -28.91 5.84 8.66
CA HIS A 122 -27.54 5.35 8.76
C HIS A 122 -27.40 3.92 9.28
N GLY A 123 -26.34 3.24 8.83
CA GLY A 123 -25.92 1.92 9.31
C GLY A 123 -24.98 1.99 10.52
N VAL A 124 -25.06 0.98 11.39
CA VAL A 124 -24.15 0.77 12.52
C VAL A 124 -23.74 -0.71 12.54
N GLY A 125 -22.45 -1.00 12.71
CA GLY A 125 -21.94 -2.38 12.75
C GLY A 125 -21.56 -2.98 11.39
N GLY A 126 -21.68 -2.24 10.28
CA GLY A 126 -21.12 -2.61 8.99
C GLY A 126 -19.58 -2.65 8.96
N TYR A 127 -19.00 -2.92 7.79
CA TYR A 127 -17.55 -3.03 7.63
C TYR A 127 -16.83 -1.69 7.44
N LEU A 128 -17.52 -0.66 6.96
CA LEU A 128 -16.96 0.67 6.64
C LEU A 128 -17.28 1.66 7.77
N THR A 129 -16.33 1.87 8.68
CA THR A 129 -16.51 2.86 9.77
C THR A 129 -16.51 4.27 9.22
N VAL A 130 -17.50 5.06 9.64
CA VAL A 130 -17.72 6.46 9.26
C VAL A 130 -17.81 7.31 10.53
N SER A 131 -17.12 8.45 10.57
CA SER A 131 -17.32 9.48 11.59
C SER A 131 -16.80 10.85 11.12
N SER A 132 -17.20 11.92 11.81
CA SER A 132 -16.49 13.19 11.81
C SER A 132 -15.07 13.04 12.41
N PRO A 133 -14.12 13.91 12.05
CA PRO A 133 -12.82 14.02 12.72
C PRO A 133 -12.97 14.32 14.22
N SER A 134 -11.96 13.95 15.02
CA SER A 134 -11.95 14.23 16.46
C SER A 134 -11.68 15.69 16.80
N ASP A 135 -11.05 16.42 15.87
CA ASP A 135 -10.53 17.76 16.05
C ASP A 135 -11.19 18.68 15.01
N ILE A 136 -12.08 19.56 15.48
CA ILE A 136 -12.80 20.53 14.65
C ILE A 136 -12.18 21.92 14.88
N THR A 137 -11.97 22.66 13.81
CA THR A 137 -11.27 23.95 13.83
C THR A 137 -12.26 25.13 13.90
N PRO A 138 -11.83 26.34 14.30
CA PRO A 138 -12.66 27.54 14.18
C PRO A 138 -13.13 27.81 12.73
N ILE A 139 -12.27 27.53 11.74
CA ILE A 139 -12.54 27.71 10.30
C ILE A 139 -13.63 26.74 9.81
N SER A 140 -13.62 25.51 10.34
CA SER A 140 -14.67 24.51 10.12
C SER A 140 -15.99 24.91 10.79
N LEU A 141 -15.96 25.43 12.02
CA LEU A 141 -17.15 25.93 12.74
C LEU A 141 -17.79 27.18 12.09
N ALA A 142 -16.98 28.04 11.48
CA ALA A 142 -17.47 29.21 10.75
C ALA A 142 -18.28 28.84 9.48
N PHE A 143 -18.05 27.66 8.90
CA PHE A 143 -18.58 27.29 7.60
C PHE A 143 -20.11 27.04 7.58
N PRO A 144 -20.71 26.28 8.53
CA PRO A 144 -22.17 26.20 8.65
C PRO A 144 -22.83 27.55 8.97
N GLU A 145 -22.21 28.40 9.78
CA GLU A 145 -22.74 29.74 10.12
C GLU A 145 -22.66 30.70 8.93
N ALA A 146 -21.62 30.61 8.09
CA ALA A 146 -21.55 31.31 6.81
C ALA A 146 -22.66 30.84 5.84
N GLY A 147 -22.89 29.52 5.74
CA GLY A 147 -24.00 28.97 4.97
C GLY A 147 -25.37 29.50 5.44
N LYS A 148 -25.60 29.48 6.75
CA LYS A 148 -26.79 30.01 7.43
C LYS A 148 -27.00 31.50 7.20
N TYR A 149 -25.94 32.31 7.23
CA TYR A 149 -25.99 33.72 6.84
C TYR A 149 -26.39 33.92 5.37
N LEU A 150 -25.96 33.02 4.48
CA LEU A 150 -26.34 32.97 3.06
C LEU A 150 -27.71 32.27 2.80
N GLY A 151 -28.45 31.90 3.85
CA GLY A 151 -29.78 31.28 3.75
C GLY A 151 -29.81 29.76 3.51
N TYR A 152 -28.69 29.06 3.71
CA TYR A 152 -28.59 27.60 3.62
C TYR A 152 -28.67 26.95 5.02
N PRO A 153 -29.30 25.77 5.16
CA PRO A 153 -29.32 25.04 6.43
C PRO A 153 -28.00 24.30 6.69
N ASN A 154 -27.89 23.70 7.88
CA ASN A 154 -26.86 22.71 8.25
C ASN A 154 -27.55 21.33 8.44
N PRO A 155 -27.79 20.57 7.36
CA PRO A 155 -28.52 19.30 7.39
C PRO A 155 -27.59 18.10 7.68
N ASP A 156 -28.14 16.90 7.69
CA ASP A 156 -27.39 15.69 7.35
C ASP A 156 -27.46 15.49 5.83
N ILE A 157 -26.33 15.71 5.15
CA ILE A 157 -26.18 15.60 3.68
C ILE A 157 -26.37 14.18 3.13
N ASN A 158 -26.34 13.15 3.98
CA ASN A 158 -26.52 11.74 3.61
C ASN A 158 -27.92 11.21 4.00
N GLY A 159 -28.73 12.01 4.68
CA GLY A 159 -30.08 11.72 5.14
C GLY A 159 -31.17 12.24 4.19
N PRO A 160 -32.22 12.94 4.67
CA PRO A 160 -33.38 13.29 3.85
C PRO A 160 -33.19 14.50 2.92
N THR A 161 -32.19 15.36 3.18
CA THR A 161 -32.02 16.65 2.48
C THR A 161 -30.54 16.99 2.30
N GLN A 162 -30.12 17.26 1.06
CA GLN A 162 -28.69 17.47 0.76
C GLN A 162 -28.26 18.94 0.77
N THR A 163 -29.09 19.87 0.31
CA THR A 163 -28.73 21.29 0.17
C THR A 163 -28.42 21.93 1.53
N GLY A 164 -27.17 22.36 1.75
CA GLY A 164 -26.73 22.94 3.02
C GLY A 164 -25.20 22.97 3.24
N PHE A 165 -24.76 23.54 4.34
CA PHE A 165 -23.35 23.70 4.72
C PHE A 165 -23.04 22.91 6.00
N VAL A 166 -22.11 21.95 5.92
CA VAL A 166 -21.84 20.98 7.00
C VAL A 166 -20.34 20.79 7.26
N ILE A 167 -20.04 20.21 8.42
CA ILE A 167 -18.71 19.64 8.73
C ILE A 167 -18.69 18.19 8.19
N PRO A 168 -17.66 17.76 7.45
CA PRO A 168 -17.67 16.46 6.79
C PRO A 168 -17.58 15.27 7.77
N GLN A 169 -18.31 14.19 7.44
CA GLN A 169 -17.96 12.83 7.86
C GLN A 169 -16.95 12.21 6.87
N GLY A 170 -16.10 11.31 7.36
CA GLY A 170 -15.16 10.55 6.54
C GLY A 170 -15.14 9.06 6.90
N THR A 171 -14.64 8.23 5.98
CA THR A 171 -14.35 6.82 6.20
C THR A 171 -13.08 6.66 7.05
N ILE A 172 -13.23 6.90 8.36
CA ILE A 172 -12.15 6.85 9.35
C ILE A 172 -12.52 5.93 10.52
N ARG A 173 -11.50 5.31 11.13
CA ARG A 173 -11.61 4.36 12.24
C ARG A 173 -10.55 4.71 13.28
N ARG A 174 -10.99 5.25 14.44
CA ARG A 174 -10.11 5.74 15.52
C ARG A 174 -9.08 6.77 15.01
N GLY A 175 -9.54 7.76 14.26
CA GLY A 175 -8.70 8.83 13.69
C GLY A 175 -7.87 8.44 12.45
N ALA A 176 -7.72 7.14 12.14
CA ALA A 176 -6.98 6.67 10.97
C ALA A 176 -7.90 6.34 9.77
N ARG A 177 -7.36 6.40 8.54
CA ARG A 177 -8.05 6.04 7.29
C ARG A 177 -8.63 4.61 7.32
N CYS A 178 -9.95 4.48 7.14
CA CYS A 178 -10.64 3.21 6.89
C CYS A 178 -10.81 3.00 5.37
N SER A 179 -9.80 2.44 4.71
CA SER A 179 -9.83 2.04 3.30
C SER A 179 -10.81 0.89 3.05
N THR A 180 -11.12 0.60 1.78
CA THR A 180 -11.86 -0.62 1.41
C THR A 180 -11.10 -1.90 1.76
N ALA A 181 -9.76 -1.90 1.72
CA ALA A 181 -8.96 -3.04 2.12
C ALA A 181 -8.99 -3.29 3.64
N LYS A 182 -9.05 -2.24 4.47
CA LYS A 182 -9.23 -2.33 5.93
C LYS A 182 -10.65 -2.68 6.35
N ALA A 183 -11.65 -2.22 5.60
CA ALA A 183 -13.05 -2.55 5.83
C ALA A 183 -13.35 -4.01 5.43
N PHE A 184 -13.15 -4.36 4.16
CA PHE A 184 -13.72 -5.56 3.56
C PHE A 184 -12.73 -6.71 3.35
N LEU A 185 -11.41 -6.46 3.28
CA LEU A 185 -10.42 -7.52 3.04
C LEU A 185 -9.69 -7.96 4.32
N SER A 186 -9.24 -7.03 5.15
CA SER A 186 -8.38 -7.31 6.31
C SER A 186 -9.04 -8.20 7.37
N SER A 187 -10.37 -8.14 7.48
CA SER A 187 -11.21 -8.95 8.38
C SER A 187 -11.48 -10.38 7.86
N ILE A 188 -11.19 -10.65 6.58
CA ILE A 188 -11.53 -11.93 5.91
C ILE A 188 -10.35 -12.57 5.16
N ARG A 189 -9.19 -11.92 5.14
CA ARG A 189 -7.97 -12.30 4.41
C ARG A 189 -7.51 -13.74 4.68
N ASP A 190 -7.75 -14.25 5.88
CA ASP A 190 -7.30 -15.55 6.36
C ASP A 190 -8.30 -16.68 5.99
N ARG A 191 -9.39 -16.38 5.25
CA ARG A 191 -10.34 -17.39 4.75
C ARG A 191 -9.73 -18.17 3.59
N SER A 192 -9.62 -19.49 3.75
CA SER A 192 -9.08 -20.43 2.73
C SER A 192 -9.77 -20.38 1.36
N ASN A 193 -10.99 -19.84 1.27
CA ASN A 193 -11.72 -19.68 0.02
C ASN A 193 -11.50 -18.31 -0.67
N LEU A 194 -10.59 -17.47 -0.17
CA LEU A 194 -10.18 -16.19 -0.75
C LEU A 194 -8.67 -16.21 -1.03
N HIS A 195 -8.29 -15.97 -2.29
CA HIS A 195 -6.89 -15.77 -2.68
C HIS A 195 -6.73 -14.36 -3.25
N VAL A 196 -5.73 -13.62 -2.79
CA VAL A 196 -5.43 -12.25 -3.23
C VAL A 196 -3.99 -12.19 -3.74
N LEU A 197 -3.80 -11.95 -5.03
CA LEU A 197 -2.49 -11.82 -5.66
C LEU A 197 -2.13 -10.36 -5.83
N THR A 198 -0.97 -9.96 -5.31
CA THR A 198 -0.33 -8.64 -5.49
C THR A 198 0.80 -8.71 -6.52
N PHE A 199 1.23 -7.54 -7.00
CA PHE A 199 2.26 -7.38 -8.05
C PHE A 199 1.91 -8.08 -9.38
N ALA A 200 0.62 -8.20 -9.71
CA ALA A 200 0.11 -9.11 -10.74
C ALA A 200 -0.76 -8.35 -11.77
N TYR A 201 -0.12 -7.63 -12.70
CA TYR A 201 -0.81 -6.77 -13.67
C TYR A 201 -1.59 -7.56 -14.72
N VAL A 202 -2.93 -7.46 -14.68
CA VAL A 202 -3.80 -8.08 -15.69
C VAL A 202 -3.64 -7.37 -17.03
N THR A 203 -3.24 -8.12 -18.06
CA THR A 203 -2.95 -7.59 -19.40
C THR A 203 -4.06 -7.89 -20.41
N ARG A 204 -4.84 -8.98 -20.22
CA ARG A 204 -5.91 -9.39 -21.13
C ARG A 204 -6.94 -10.33 -20.47
N VAL A 205 -8.21 -10.20 -20.84
CA VAL A 205 -9.27 -11.19 -20.61
C VAL A 205 -9.28 -12.21 -21.76
N LEU A 206 -9.34 -13.50 -21.42
CA LEU A 206 -9.32 -14.61 -22.36
C LEU A 206 -10.75 -15.07 -22.68
N PHE A 207 -11.09 -15.14 -23.97
CA PHE A 207 -12.38 -15.59 -24.48
C PHE A 207 -12.26 -16.90 -25.25
N ASN A 208 -13.34 -17.69 -25.29
CA ASN A 208 -13.48 -18.81 -26.22
C ASN A 208 -14.25 -18.40 -27.50
N GLU A 209 -14.41 -19.35 -28.43
CA GLU A 209 -15.14 -19.20 -29.70
C GLU A 209 -16.56 -18.64 -29.51
N ASN A 210 -17.23 -19.03 -28.43
CA ASN A 210 -18.59 -18.58 -28.07
C ASN A 210 -18.61 -17.24 -27.30
N ARG A 211 -17.54 -16.43 -27.37
CA ARG A 211 -17.35 -15.15 -26.65
C ARG A 211 -17.56 -15.22 -25.14
N ARG A 212 -17.44 -16.42 -24.54
CA ARG A 212 -17.44 -16.58 -23.08
C ARG A 212 -16.07 -16.23 -22.54
N ALA A 213 -16.02 -15.35 -21.54
CA ALA A 213 -14.81 -15.08 -20.79
C ALA A 213 -14.47 -16.30 -19.90
N ILE A 214 -13.27 -16.85 -20.07
CA ILE A 214 -12.82 -18.13 -19.48
C ILE A 214 -11.60 -18.00 -18.56
N GLY A 215 -10.86 -16.90 -18.64
CA GLY A 215 -9.73 -16.62 -17.76
C GLY A 215 -9.16 -15.22 -17.96
N VAL A 216 -8.10 -14.89 -17.22
CA VAL A 216 -7.29 -13.69 -17.46
C VAL A 216 -5.81 -14.04 -17.59
N GLN A 217 -5.13 -13.32 -18.47
CA GLN A 217 -3.67 -13.27 -18.55
C GLN A 217 -3.17 -12.09 -17.71
N PHE A 218 -2.13 -12.31 -16.92
CA PHE A 218 -1.50 -11.29 -16.09
C PHE A 218 0.00 -11.49 -15.99
N ASP A 219 0.75 -10.40 -15.87
CA ASP A 219 2.19 -10.43 -15.67
C ASP A 219 2.51 -10.21 -14.19
N ARG A 220 3.32 -11.10 -13.59
CA ARG A 220 3.78 -11.03 -12.20
C ARG A 220 5.29 -11.24 -12.16
N PHE A 221 6.02 -10.31 -11.52
CA PHE A 221 7.50 -10.33 -11.48
C PHE A 221 8.17 -10.52 -12.85
N ALA A 222 7.59 -9.91 -13.90
CA ALA A 222 7.97 -10.01 -15.32
C ALA A 222 7.81 -11.39 -15.99
N LEU A 223 7.13 -12.35 -15.35
CA LEU A 223 6.63 -13.58 -15.97
C LEU A 223 5.14 -13.44 -16.31
N SER A 224 4.73 -13.93 -17.48
CA SER A 224 3.30 -13.99 -17.85
C SER A 224 2.66 -15.27 -17.31
N HIS A 225 1.51 -15.12 -16.68
CA HIS A 225 0.70 -16.19 -16.11
C HIS A 225 -0.74 -16.12 -16.65
N MET A 226 -1.49 -17.21 -16.48
CA MET A 226 -2.92 -17.26 -16.76
C MET A 226 -3.67 -17.90 -15.59
N VAL A 227 -4.88 -17.44 -15.32
CA VAL A 227 -5.80 -18.08 -14.36
C VAL A 227 -7.19 -18.22 -14.97
N MET A 228 -7.79 -19.40 -14.82
CA MET A 228 -9.07 -19.76 -15.45
C MET A 228 -10.25 -19.61 -14.48
N ALA A 229 -11.34 -19.02 -14.95
CA ALA A 229 -12.53 -18.73 -14.17
C ALA A 229 -13.67 -19.70 -14.53
N ARG A 230 -14.08 -20.56 -13.58
CA ARG A 230 -15.16 -21.54 -13.83
C ARG A 230 -16.54 -20.90 -14.02
N LYS A 231 -16.85 -19.86 -13.25
CA LYS A 231 -18.17 -19.20 -13.25
C LYS A 231 -18.17 -17.89 -14.04
N GLU A 232 -17.39 -16.91 -13.59
CA GLU A 232 -17.45 -15.53 -14.07
C GLU A 232 -16.15 -14.79 -13.73
N ILE A 233 -15.85 -13.73 -14.48
CA ILE A 233 -14.79 -12.77 -14.24
C ILE A 233 -15.45 -11.43 -13.94
N VAL A 234 -14.98 -10.73 -12.90
CA VAL A 234 -15.45 -9.38 -12.55
C VAL A 234 -14.27 -8.42 -12.69
N ILE A 235 -14.43 -7.39 -13.51
CA ILE A 235 -13.46 -6.31 -13.63
C ILE A 235 -13.81 -5.21 -12.62
N SER A 236 -12.85 -4.86 -11.77
CA SER A 236 -12.95 -3.74 -10.81
C SER A 236 -11.67 -2.88 -10.85
N ALA A 237 -11.15 -2.62 -12.06
CA ALA A 237 -9.90 -1.89 -12.26
C ALA A 237 -10.08 -0.35 -12.21
N GLY A 238 -11.33 0.13 -12.15
CA GLY A 238 -11.68 1.53 -12.07
C GLY A 238 -11.74 2.22 -13.43
N SER A 239 -12.35 3.40 -13.45
CA SER A 239 -12.77 4.16 -14.64
C SER A 239 -11.68 4.52 -15.65
N VAL A 240 -10.39 4.27 -15.35
CA VAL A 240 -9.27 4.44 -16.29
C VAL A 240 -8.79 3.09 -16.83
N ASN A 241 -8.55 2.11 -15.96
CA ASN A 241 -7.94 0.84 -16.33
C ASN A 241 -8.95 -0.19 -16.85
N THR A 242 -10.21 -0.11 -16.43
CA THR A 242 -11.31 -0.98 -16.93
C THR A 242 -11.55 -0.82 -18.44
N PRO A 243 -11.77 0.37 -19.01
CA PRO A 243 -11.91 0.52 -20.46
C PRO A 243 -10.62 0.14 -21.21
N GLN A 244 -9.44 0.42 -20.64
CA GLN A 244 -8.17 -0.01 -21.21
C GLN A 244 -8.07 -1.54 -21.31
N LEU A 245 -8.36 -2.28 -20.23
CA LEU A 245 -8.29 -3.75 -20.20
C LEU A 245 -9.31 -4.38 -21.17
N LEU A 246 -10.53 -3.85 -21.23
CA LEU A 246 -11.55 -4.30 -22.19
C LEU A 246 -11.06 -4.14 -23.64
N MET A 247 -10.57 -2.95 -24.01
CA MET A 247 -10.06 -2.70 -25.36
C MET A 247 -8.85 -3.60 -25.70
N LEU A 248 -7.90 -3.80 -24.78
CA LEU A 248 -6.74 -4.71 -24.96
C LEU A 248 -7.14 -6.19 -25.09
N SER A 249 -8.38 -6.51 -24.72
CA SER A 249 -9.01 -7.83 -24.83
C SER A 249 -9.99 -7.94 -26.01
N GLY A 250 -10.03 -6.93 -26.90
CA GLY A 250 -10.87 -6.93 -28.10
C GLY A 250 -12.32 -6.47 -27.87
N VAL A 251 -12.62 -5.83 -26.74
CA VAL A 251 -13.96 -5.35 -26.38
C VAL A 251 -13.96 -3.83 -26.34
N GLY A 252 -14.58 -3.19 -27.34
CA GLY A 252 -14.56 -1.74 -27.48
C GLY A 252 -14.77 -1.27 -28.93
N PRO A 253 -14.55 0.03 -29.22
CA PRO A 253 -14.91 0.59 -30.52
C PRO A 253 -14.11 -0.04 -31.65
N LYS A 254 -14.79 -0.79 -32.52
CA LYS A 254 -14.19 -1.65 -33.55
C LYS A 254 -13.11 -0.96 -34.38
N ASP A 255 -13.39 0.24 -34.89
CA ASP A 255 -12.46 0.95 -35.78
C ASP A 255 -11.16 1.34 -35.04
N HIS A 256 -11.26 1.70 -33.76
CA HIS A 256 -10.10 2.00 -32.90
C HIS A 256 -9.27 0.76 -32.59
N LEU A 257 -9.93 -0.38 -32.35
CA LEU A 257 -9.26 -1.67 -32.14
C LEU A 257 -8.56 -2.15 -33.42
N GLN A 258 -9.22 -2.05 -34.57
CA GLN A 258 -8.67 -2.42 -35.88
C GLN A 258 -7.47 -1.54 -36.26
N ALA A 259 -7.53 -0.23 -35.99
CA ALA A 259 -6.40 0.70 -36.21
C ALA A 259 -5.16 0.37 -35.36
N LEU A 260 -5.32 -0.35 -34.24
CA LEU A 260 -4.24 -0.81 -33.37
C LEU A 260 -3.86 -2.29 -33.57
N GLY A 261 -4.45 -2.96 -34.57
CA GLY A 261 -4.21 -4.38 -34.87
C GLY A 261 -4.78 -5.35 -33.83
N ILE A 262 -5.76 -4.92 -33.03
CA ILE A 262 -6.37 -5.73 -31.98
C ILE A 262 -7.59 -6.50 -32.57
N PRO A 263 -7.66 -7.84 -32.45
CA PRO A 263 -8.83 -8.61 -32.86
C PRO A 263 -10.09 -8.18 -32.10
N VAL A 264 -11.19 -7.93 -32.83
CA VAL A 264 -12.45 -7.46 -32.24
C VAL A 264 -13.32 -8.66 -31.84
N ILE A 265 -13.57 -8.80 -30.54
CA ILE A 265 -14.49 -9.77 -29.93
C ILE A 265 -15.92 -9.20 -29.88
N ALA A 266 -16.06 -7.93 -29.48
CA ALA A 266 -17.32 -7.21 -29.48
C ALA A 266 -17.10 -5.71 -29.73
N ASP A 267 -17.93 -5.14 -30.60
CA ASP A 267 -18.00 -3.70 -30.87
C ASP A 267 -18.91 -3.05 -29.83
N LEU A 268 -18.37 -2.18 -28.98
CA LEU A 268 -19.05 -1.52 -27.86
C LEU A 268 -18.45 -0.13 -27.61
N PRO A 269 -19.20 0.85 -27.06
CA PRO A 269 -18.73 2.22 -26.81
C PRO A 269 -17.77 2.36 -25.60
N VAL A 270 -16.91 1.37 -25.38
CA VAL A 270 -15.95 1.32 -24.27
C VAL A 270 -15.00 2.51 -24.32
N GLY A 271 -14.91 3.23 -23.19
CA GLY A 271 -14.05 4.40 -23.03
C GLY A 271 -14.71 5.73 -23.35
N GLU A 272 -15.83 5.77 -24.07
CA GLU A 272 -16.64 6.99 -24.21
C GLU A 272 -17.42 7.29 -22.90
N ASN A 273 -18.18 8.39 -22.83
CA ASN A 273 -18.93 8.81 -21.63
C ASN A 273 -18.07 9.06 -20.37
N LEU A 274 -16.81 9.53 -20.53
CA LEU A 274 -15.99 9.90 -19.38
C LEU A 274 -16.52 11.19 -18.74
N GLN A 275 -17.00 11.09 -17.50
CA GLN A 275 -17.43 12.20 -16.66
C GLN A 275 -16.54 12.29 -15.41
N ASP A 276 -16.26 13.49 -14.90
CA ASP A 276 -15.42 13.73 -13.72
C ASP A 276 -15.76 15.09 -13.08
N HIS A 277 -15.60 15.21 -11.77
CA HIS A 277 -15.84 16.46 -11.04
C HIS A 277 -14.64 17.41 -11.12
N ILE A 278 -14.91 18.68 -11.41
CA ILE A 278 -13.89 19.73 -11.55
C ILE A 278 -14.13 20.93 -10.65
N TYR A 279 -13.03 21.59 -10.27
CA TYR A 279 -13.04 22.84 -9.51
C TYR A 279 -11.95 23.81 -10.02
N PRO A 280 -12.20 25.13 -9.94
CA PRO A 280 -11.18 26.17 -9.92
C PRO A 280 -11.22 26.89 -8.57
N GLY A 281 -10.06 27.03 -7.94
CA GLY A 281 -10.00 27.64 -6.61
C GLY A 281 -10.27 29.15 -6.58
N VAL A 282 -10.87 29.58 -5.47
CA VAL A 282 -10.82 30.94 -4.94
C VAL A 282 -10.14 30.85 -3.57
N ASP A 283 -9.13 31.68 -3.35
CA ASP A 283 -8.22 31.61 -2.20
C ASP A 283 -8.30 32.86 -1.33
N GLU A 284 -8.23 32.66 -0.01
CA GLU A 284 -8.41 33.68 1.01
C GLU A 284 -7.40 33.56 2.15
N LYS A 285 -7.11 34.67 2.83
CA LYS A 285 -6.12 34.77 3.91
C LYS A 285 -6.73 34.34 5.27
N TYR A 286 -6.81 33.04 5.59
CA TYR A 286 -6.72 32.47 6.97
C TYR A 286 -6.78 30.92 7.06
N SER A 287 -5.65 30.18 7.16
CA SER A 287 -5.62 28.72 7.49
C SER A 287 -4.21 28.09 7.66
N PHE A 288 -4.20 26.78 7.94
CA PHE A 288 -3.11 25.85 8.22
C PHE A 288 -1.76 26.14 7.53
N VAL A 289 -0.74 26.41 8.35
CA VAL A 289 0.68 26.28 7.96
C VAL A 289 1.17 24.88 8.33
N GLN A 290 1.61 24.08 7.35
CA GLN A 290 2.01 22.67 7.56
C GLN A 290 3.04 22.51 8.70
N ARG A 291 3.98 23.46 8.79
CA ARG A 291 5.04 23.52 9.83
C ARG A 291 4.53 23.71 11.27
N ARG A 292 3.32 24.24 11.46
CA ARG A 292 2.69 24.39 12.80
C ARG A 292 1.89 23.16 13.22
N VAL A 293 1.55 22.29 12.27
CA VAL A 293 0.62 21.16 12.47
C VAL A 293 1.34 19.82 12.58
N VAL A 294 2.38 19.59 11.77
CA VAL A 294 3.22 18.37 11.85
C VAL A 294 4.29 18.56 12.93
N THR A 295 3.87 18.59 14.19
CA THR A 295 4.72 18.77 15.37
C THR A 295 4.80 17.48 16.19
N ILE A 296 5.85 17.33 17.01
CA ILE A 296 6.04 16.14 17.87
C ILE A 296 4.84 15.91 18.80
N PRO A 297 4.26 16.92 19.49
CA PRO A 297 3.05 16.72 20.30
C PRO A 297 1.84 16.22 19.51
N ASN A 298 1.61 16.74 18.31
CA ASN A 298 0.48 16.34 17.47
C ASN A 298 0.65 14.92 16.92
N LEU A 299 1.88 14.53 16.55
CA LEU A 299 2.22 13.16 16.17
C LEU A 299 2.02 12.18 17.33
N LEU A 300 2.44 12.54 18.55
CA LEU A 300 2.22 11.74 19.75
C LEU A 300 0.73 11.59 20.08
N SER A 301 -0.05 12.67 20.05
CA SER A 301 -1.50 12.64 20.26
C SER A 301 -2.21 11.70 19.29
N TYR A 302 -1.83 11.76 18.00
CA TYR A 302 -2.37 10.90 16.95
C TYR A 302 -2.03 9.43 17.18
N PHE A 303 -0.76 9.07 17.36
CA PHE A 303 -0.37 7.67 17.52
C PHE A 303 -0.78 7.06 18.87
N ALA A 304 -0.94 7.86 19.93
CA ALA A 304 -1.36 7.38 21.25
C ALA A 304 -2.89 7.29 21.42
N SER A 305 -3.66 8.17 20.77
CA SER A 305 -5.12 8.31 21.05
C SER A 305 -6.03 8.39 19.83
N GLY A 306 -5.49 8.47 18.61
CA GLY A 306 -6.28 8.67 17.39
C GLY A 306 -6.92 10.06 17.30
N ARG A 307 -6.28 11.08 17.89
CA ARG A 307 -6.74 12.48 17.96
C ARG A 307 -5.68 13.45 17.44
N GLY A 308 -5.98 14.74 17.43
CA GLY A 308 -5.10 15.78 16.90
C GLY A 308 -5.44 16.17 15.46
N PRO A 309 -4.90 17.30 14.97
CA PRO A 309 -5.20 17.84 13.64
C PRO A 309 -4.72 16.95 12.47
N LEU A 310 -3.94 15.90 12.74
CA LEU A 310 -3.56 14.90 11.74
C LEU A 310 -4.75 14.02 11.30
N THR A 311 -5.87 14.04 12.04
CA THR A 311 -7.13 13.37 11.70
C THR A 311 -7.96 14.11 10.64
N ALA A 312 -7.62 15.36 10.29
CA ALA A 312 -8.35 16.17 9.32
C ALA A 312 -8.34 15.53 7.92
N LEU A 313 -9.46 15.65 7.19
CA LEU A 313 -9.76 14.84 6.01
C LEU A 313 -9.04 15.33 4.75
N GLY A 314 -7.73 15.10 4.67
CA GLY A 314 -6.87 15.63 3.60
C GLY A 314 -6.74 17.16 3.60
N GLY A 315 -7.18 17.82 4.68
CA GLY A 315 -7.32 19.28 4.76
C GLY A 315 -8.70 19.81 4.33
N VAL A 316 -9.70 18.95 4.07
CA VAL A 316 -11.09 19.37 3.86
C VAL A 316 -11.79 19.53 5.22
N GLU A 317 -12.42 20.68 5.44
CA GLU A 317 -12.99 21.08 6.73
C GLU A 317 -14.47 21.48 6.68
N GLY A 318 -15.06 21.57 5.47
CA GLY A 318 -16.47 21.89 5.26
C GLY A 318 -16.96 21.45 3.88
N LEU A 319 -18.21 20.99 3.79
CA LEU A 319 -18.90 20.62 2.55
C LEU A 319 -20.18 21.46 2.39
N GLY A 320 -20.29 22.23 1.31
CA GLY A 320 -21.39 23.17 1.07
C GLY A 320 -22.15 22.85 -0.22
N PHE A 321 -23.27 22.15 -0.11
CA PHE A 321 -24.10 21.78 -1.24
C PHE A 321 -25.05 22.93 -1.62
N ILE A 322 -24.78 23.56 -2.77
CA ILE A 322 -25.40 24.82 -3.18
C ILE A 322 -26.16 24.69 -4.52
N ASN A 323 -27.03 25.67 -4.76
CA ASN A 323 -27.78 25.80 -6.01
C ASN A 323 -27.41 27.13 -6.69
N THR A 324 -26.79 27.07 -7.87
CA THR A 324 -26.60 28.25 -8.74
C THR A 324 -27.95 28.77 -9.26
N LYS A 325 -27.95 29.91 -9.95
CA LYS A 325 -29.13 30.41 -10.69
C LYS A 325 -29.62 29.48 -11.80
N PHE A 326 -28.86 28.43 -12.15
CA PHE A 326 -29.25 27.43 -13.16
C PHE A 326 -29.91 26.18 -12.56
N ALA A 327 -29.95 26.04 -11.23
CA ALA A 327 -30.55 24.92 -10.53
C ALA A 327 -31.91 25.28 -9.90
N ASN A 328 -32.83 24.32 -9.86
CA ASN A 328 -34.12 24.49 -9.19
C ASN A 328 -33.94 24.30 -7.67
N LYS A 329 -33.83 25.41 -6.94
CA LYS A 329 -33.69 25.43 -5.48
C LYS A 329 -34.76 24.65 -4.72
N SER A 330 -35.97 24.53 -5.28
CA SER A 330 -37.09 23.79 -4.66
C SER A 330 -37.02 22.27 -4.87
N ALA A 331 -36.08 21.76 -5.67
CA ALA A 331 -35.98 20.33 -5.97
C ALA A 331 -35.15 19.54 -4.95
N ASP A 332 -34.42 20.22 -4.06
CA ASP A 332 -33.26 19.70 -3.29
C ASP A 332 -32.29 18.91 -4.19
N TYR A 333 -31.78 19.58 -5.22
CA TYR A 333 -30.84 18.97 -6.18
C TYR A 333 -29.67 19.90 -6.49
N PRO A 334 -28.76 20.13 -5.51
CA PRO A 334 -27.64 21.05 -5.61
C PRO A 334 -26.78 20.73 -6.84
N ASP A 335 -26.36 21.73 -7.61
CA ASP A 335 -25.54 21.55 -8.81
C ASP A 335 -24.02 21.75 -8.57
N PHE A 336 -23.67 22.25 -7.38
CA PHE A 336 -22.28 22.36 -6.90
C PHE A 336 -22.13 21.90 -5.45
N GLU A 337 -20.95 21.37 -5.16
CA GLU A 337 -20.44 21.03 -3.84
C GLU A 337 -19.24 21.96 -3.56
N ILE A 338 -19.31 22.80 -2.52
CA ILE A 338 -18.17 23.59 -2.07
C ILE A 338 -17.31 22.72 -1.16
N HIS A 339 -16.02 22.57 -1.48
CA HIS A 339 -15.02 22.11 -0.51
C HIS A 339 -14.34 23.32 0.12
N LEU A 340 -14.51 23.48 1.43
CA LEU A 340 -13.64 24.33 2.24
C LEU A 340 -12.35 23.56 2.53
N ILE A 341 -11.22 24.05 2.03
CA ILE A 341 -9.92 23.37 2.14
C ILE A 341 -8.89 24.28 2.80
N THR A 342 -8.14 23.74 3.75
CA THR A 342 -7.06 24.42 4.49
C THR A 342 -5.65 24.04 4.01
N GLY A 343 -5.52 22.99 3.19
CA GLY A 343 -4.31 22.67 2.44
C GLY A 343 -4.30 23.27 1.03
N GLY A 344 -3.31 24.09 0.70
CA GLY A 344 -3.19 24.73 -0.63
C GLY A 344 -1.75 25.08 -1.05
N PRO A 345 -1.53 25.56 -2.29
CA PRO A 345 -0.19 25.82 -2.84
C PRO A 345 0.63 26.92 -2.13
N SER A 346 0.01 27.69 -1.23
CA SER A 346 0.64 28.62 -0.27
C SER A 346 1.07 27.94 1.03
N SER A 347 0.33 26.92 1.52
CA SER A 347 0.48 26.32 2.86
C SER A 347 1.76 25.48 3.08
N ASP A 348 2.48 25.15 2.00
CA ASP A 348 3.57 24.17 1.96
C ASP A 348 4.82 24.64 1.18
N ASP A 349 5.00 25.96 1.03
CA ASP A 349 6.04 26.59 0.19
C ASP A 349 6.00 26.14 -1.29
N GLY A 350 4.90 25.55 -1.78
CA GLY A 350 4.80 25.00 -3.13
C GLY A 350 5.62 23.72 -3.35
N GLN A 351 5.86 22.94 -2.29
CA GLN A 351 6.64 21.69 -2.35
C GLN A 351 5.80 20.48 -2.81
N THR A 352 4.65 20.27 -2.17
CA THR A 352 3.68 19.20 -2.45
C THR A 352 2.56 19.70 -3.35
N PHE A 353 1.71 20.63 -2.90
CA PHE A 353 0.46 21.03 -3.57
C PHE A 353 0.70 21.50 -5.01
N ARG A 354 1.65 22.41 -5.21
CA ARG A 354 2.09 22.86 -6.55
C ARG A 354 2.55 21.70 -7.46
N ARG A 355 3.20 20.68 -6.88
CA ARG A 355 3.71 19.50 -7.61
C ARG A 355 2.59 18.50 -7.92
N VAL A 356 1.70 18.19 -6.96
CA VAL A 356 0.63 17.17 -7.11
C VAL A 356 -0.48 17.67 -8.05
N GLN A 357 -0.85 18.96 -7.97
CA GLN A 357 -1.80 19.58 -8.91
C GLN A 357 -1.16 19.81 -10.29
N GLY A 358 0.15 20.05 -10.37
CA GLY A 358 0.88 20.22 -11.64
C GLY A 358 1.00 21.67 -12.13
N LEU A 359 1.00 22.63 -11.22
CA LEU A 359 0.99 24.06 -11.54
C LEU A 359 2.29 24.50 -12.22
N THR A 360 2.18 25.41 -13.20
CA THR A 360 3.36 26.12 -13.72
C THR A 360 4.05 26.91 -12.61
N ARG A 361 5.36 27.13 -12.75
CA ARG A 361 6.09 28.05 -11.86
C ARG A 361 5.55 29.48 -11.97
N GLN A 362 5.07 29.92 -13.14
CA GLN A 362 4.46 31.24 -13.32
C GLN A 362 3.22 31.39 -12.45
N LEU A 363 2.21 30.53 -12.61
CA LEU A 363 0.98 30.56 -11.82
C LEU A 363 1.27 30.59 -10.31
N TRP A 364 2.15 29.70 -9.83
CA TRP A 364 2.51 29.66 -8.43
C TRP A 364 3.21 30.94 -7.93
N ARG A 365 4.17 31.48 -8.70
CA ARG A 365 4.88 32.72 -8.33
C ARG A 365 4.00 33.96 -8.37
N GLN A 366 3.03 34.01 -9.27
CA GLN A 366 2.15 35.15 -9.49
C GLN A 366 0.98 35.19 -8.51
N VAL A 367 0.38 34.03 -8.18
CA VAL A 367 -0.83 33.96 -7.34
C VAL A 367 -0.53 33.61 -5.88
N TYR A 368 0.33 32.61 -5.62
CA TYR A 368 0.45 31.97 -4.30
C TYR A 368 1.73 32.36 -3.53
N GLN A 369 2.86 32.56 -4.21
CA GLN A 369 4.12 32.97 -3.57
C GLN A 369 4.00 34.25 -2.71
N PRO A 370 3.17 35.26 -3.03
CA PRO A 370 2.97 36.42 -2.16
C PRO A 370 2.35 36.11 -0.79
N TYR A 371 1.73 34.93 -0.60
CA TYR A 371 0.96 34.60 0.60
C TYR A 371 1.54 33.42 1.40
N ILE A 372 2.74 32.92 1.10
CA ILE A 372 3.39 31.81 1.84
C ILE A 372 3.71 32.12 3.32
N THR A 373 3.72 33.40 3.69
CA THR A 373 3.87 33.87 5.09
C THR A 373 2.53 34.19 5.76
N SER A 374 1.43 34.12 5.00
CA SER A 374 0.06 34.27 5.51
C SER A 374 -0.51 32.89 5.82
N ASP A 375 -1.39 32.85 6.80
CA ASP A 375 -2.29 31.72 6.96
C ASP A 375 -3.34 31.81 5.81
N THR A 376 -3.64 30.74 5.05
CA THR A 376 -4.53 30.80 3.84
C THR A 376 -5.52 29.63 3.71
N PHE A 377 -6.81 29.87 3.48
CA PHE A 377 -7.84 28.86 3.14
C PHE A 377 -8.31 29.02 1.69
N SER A 378 -9.03 28.02 1.18
CA SER A 378 -9.64 28.06 -0.14
C SER A 378 -11.08 27.54 -0.13
N VAL A 379 -11.92 28.10 -0.99
CA VAL A 379 -13.35 27.76 -1.13
C VAL A 379 -13.61 27.27 -2.54
N TYR A 380 -13.45 25.96 -2.77
CA TYR A 380 -13.46 25.35 -4.09
C TYR A 380 -14.88 24.92 -4.53
N PRO A 381 -15.50 25.56 -5.54
CA PRO A 381 -16.77 25.10 -6.11
C PRO A 381 -16.52 23.90 -7.04
N VAL A 382 -16.92 22.71 -6.59
CA VAL A 382 -16.89 21.46 -7.36
C VAL A 382 -18.17 21.33 -8.17
N MET A 383 -18.06 21.24 -9.50
CA MET A 383 -19.21 21.02 -10.37
C MET A 383 -19.69 19.57 -10.30
N LEU A 384 -20.94 19.36 -9.87
CA LEU A 384 -21.51 18.02 -9.64
C LEU A 384 -22.10 17.37 -10.90
N ARG A 385 -22.58 18.16 -11.85
CA ARG A 385 -23.21 17.66 -13.09
C ARG A 385 -22.74 18.48 -14.29
N PRO A 386 -21.53 18.21 -14.81
CA PRO A 386 -20.98 18.86 -16.00
C PRO A 386 -21.70 18.41 -17.27
N GLU A 387 -21.86 19.31 -18.24
CA GLU A 387 -22.32 18.96 -19.59
C GLU A 387 -21.16 18.63 -20.55
N SER A 388 -19.90 18.94 -20.21
CA SER A 388 -18.71 18.44 -20.92
C SER A 388 -18.47 16.95 -20.64
N VAL A 389 -18.34 16.14 -21.70
CA VAL A 389 -18.10 14.68 -21.61
C VAL A 389 -16.94 14.24 -22.51
N GLY A 390 -16.00 13.50 -21.92
CA GLY A 390 -14.75 13.08 -22.55
C GLY A 390 -14.70 11.61 -22.97
N TYR A 391 -13.48 11.11 -23.19
CA TYR A 391 -13.20 9.70 -23.45
C TYR A 391 -11.86 9.21 -22.88
N ILE A 392 -11.70 7.88 -22.84
CA ILE A 392 -10.44 7.16 -22.66
C ILE A 392 -10.23 6.22 -23.85
N LYS A 393 -9.05 6.25 -24.47
CA LYS A 393 -8.70 5.41 -25.62
C LYS A 393 -7.34 4.75 -25.45
N LEU A 394 -7.14 3.59 -26.06
CA LEU A 394 -5.81 2.99 -26.10
C LEU A 394 -4.85 3.88 -26.89
N ARG A 395 -3.63 4.06 -26.35
CA ARG A 395 -2.52 4.75 -27.02
C ARG A 395 -1.77 3.83 -27.99
N SER A 396 -1.74 2.54 -27.68
CA SER A 396 -1.14 1.47 -28.45
C SER A 396 -1.77 0.13 -28.02
N SER A 397 -1.35 -0.98 -28.63
CA SER A 397 -1.68 -2.34 -28.17
C SER A 397 -0.79 -2.86 -27.03
N ASN A 398 0.17 -2.06 -26.53
CA ASN A 398 0.98 -2.41 -25.37
C ASN A 398 0.20 -2.19 -24.06
N PRO A 399 -0.05 -3.23 -23.24
CA PRO A 399 -0.81 -3.07 -21.99
C PRO A 399 -0.10 -2.20 -20.94
N TYR A 400 1.20 -1.94 -21.09
CA TYR A 400 2.00 -1.10 -20.19
C TYR A 400 1.95 0.40 -20.53
N ASP A 401 1.46 0.79 -21.71
CA ASP A 401 1.39 2.21 -22.08
C ASP A 401 0.22 2.89 -21.37
N PRO A 402 0.38 4.11 -20.82
CA PRO A 402 -0.72 4.85 -20.24
C PRO A 402 -1.73 5.24 -21.34
N PRO A 403 -3.05 5.11 -21.10
CA PRO A 403 -4.04 5.38 -22.12
C PRO A 403 -4.08 6.88 -22.49
N ILE A 404 -4.77 7.18 -23.58
CA ILE A 404 -5.20 8.53 -23.92
C ILE A 404 -6.38 8.85 -23.00
N ILE A 405 -6.27 9.88 -22.18
CA ILE A 405 -7.32 10.35 -21.26
C ILE A 405 -7.65 11.79 -21.65
N ASP A 406 -8.83 12.04 -22.19
CA ASP A 406 -9.28 13.40 -22.50
C ASP A 406 -10.69 13.63 -21.94
N PRO A 407 -10.81 14.26 -20.75
CA PRO A 407 -12.09 14.58 -20.15
C PRO A 407 -12.78 15.81 -20.77
N LYS A 408 -12.13 16.51 -21.72
CA LYS A 408 -12.66 17.69 -22.43
C LYS A 408 -13.24 18.77 -21.50
N TYR A 409 -12.58 19.06 -20.38
CA TYR A 409 -13.14 19.97 -19.36
C TYR A 409 -13.49 21.34 -19.94
N LEU A 410 -14.65 21.89 -19.52
CA LEU A 410 -15.14 23.23 -19.88
C LEU A 410 -15.25 23.48 -21.40
N THR A 411 -15.33 22.43 -22.22
CA THR A 411 -15.56 22.55 -23.67
C THR A 411 -17.01 22.89 -23.99
N HIS A 412 -17.95 22.48 -23.14
CA HIS A 412 -19.35 22.87 -23.26
C HIS A 412 -19.61 24.22 -22.55
N PRO A 413 -20.33 25.18 -23.19
CA PRO A 413 -20.36 26.57 -22.72
C PRO A 413 -21.20 26.80 -21.44
N ARG A 414 -22.17 25.93 -21.14
CA ARG A 414 -22.98 26.06 -19.90
C ARG A 414 -22.13 25.86 -18.64
N ASP A 415 -21.10 25.03 -18.72
CA ASP A 415 -20.20 24.67 -17.63
C ASP A 415 -19.47 25.92 -17.10
N ILE A 416 -18.95 26.75 -18.00
CA ILE A 416 -18.33 28.04 -17.64
C ILE A 416 -19.33 28.97 -16.95
N LEU A 417 -20.55 29.08 -17.47
CA LEU A 417 -21.58 29.98 -16.92
C LEU A 417 -22.02 29.55 -15.52
N LYS A 418 -22.25 28.25 -15.33
CA LYS A 418 -22.46 27.60 -14.03
C LYS A 418 -21.32 27.88 -13.06
N MET A 419 -20.08 27.64 -13.51
CA MET A 419 -18.88 27.76 -12.69
C MET A 419 -18.65 29.20 -12.20
N VAL A 420 -18.85 30.21 -13.05
CA VAL A 420 -18.76 31.63 -12.65
C VAL A 420 -19.80 31.97 -11.57
N ASP A 421 -21.01 31.42 -11.65
CA ASP A 421 -22.05 31.64 -10.64
C ASP A 421 -21.68 30.98 -9.30
N ALA A 422 -21.15 29.75 -9.34
CA ALA A 422 -20.66 29.05 -8.15
C ALA A 422 -19.45 29.74 -7.51
N MET A 423 -18.48 30.23 -8.30
CA MET A 423 -17.34 31.01 -7.79
C MET A 423 -17.78 32.30 -7.09
N LYS A 424 -18.84 32.97 -7.56
CA LYS A 424 -19.44 34.12 -6.87
C LYS A 424 -20.04 33.74 -5.52
N ILE A 425 -20.65 32.55 -5.41
CA ILE A 425 -21.16 32.03 -4.14
C ILE A 425 -19.98 31.68 -3.22
N SER A 426 -18.90 31.07 -3.70
CA SER A 426 -17.67 30.85 -2.93
C SER A 426 -17.09 32.15 -2.36
N ILE A 427 -17.00 33.22 -3.18
CA ILE A 427 -16.58 34.55 -2.73
C ILE A 427 -17.52 35.11 -1.66
N ALA A 428 -18.84 34.89 -1.79
CA ALA A 428 -19.80 35.34 -0.79
C ALA A 428 -19.64 34.62 0.56
N VAL A 429 -19.10 33.39 0.60
CA VAL A 429 -18.84 32.63 1.84
C VAL A 429 -17.76 33.30 2.70
N GLY A 430 -16.57 33.58 2.17
CA GLY A 430 -15.49 34.23 2.94
C GLY A 430 -15.75 35.71 3.26
N LEU A 431 -16.67 36.35 2.53
CA LEU A 431 -17.18 37.68 2.84
C LEU A 431 -18.31 37.70 3.90
N THR A 432 -18.77 36.56 4.42
CA THR A 432 -19.74 36.53 5.53
C THR A 432 -19.12 36.97 6.87
N PRO A 433 -19.93 37.46 7.84
CA PRO A 433 -19.43 37.88 9.16
C PRO A 433 -18.54 36.84 9.86
N ALA A 434 -18.90 35.55 9.80
CA ALA A 434 -18.17 34.46 10.44
C ALA A 434 -16.69 34.35 9.98
N TYR A 435 -16.39 34.71 8.73
CA TYR A 435 -15.03 34.78 8.20
C TYR A 435 -14.42 36.19 8.31
N GLN A 436 -15.24 37.24 8.24
CA GLN A 436 -14.78 38.62 8.42
C GLN A 436 -14.31 38.93 9.85
N GLU A 437 -14.91 38.31 10.87
CA GLU A 437 -14.43 38.33 12.26
C GLU A 437 -13.04 37.69 12.41
N MET A 438 -12.72 36.71 11.57
CA MET A 438 -11.38 36.11 11.46
C MET A 438 -10.42 36.96 10.59
N ASN A 439 -10.84 38.14 10.13
CA ASN A 439 -10.11 39.00 9.19
C ASN A 439 -9.83 38.36 7.82
N ALA A 440 -10.69 37.43 7.36
CA ALA A 440 -10.56 36.83 6.03
C ALA A 440 -10.56 37.89 4.91
N ARG A 441 -9.66 37.74 3.94
CA ARG A 441 -9.55 38.62 2.77
C ARG A 441 -9.26 37.77 1.53
N LEU A 442 -9.95 38.05 0.44
CA LEU A 442 -9.62 37.56 -0.90
C LEU A 442 -8.15 37.87 -1.25
N PHE A 443 -7.55 37.03 -2.08
CA PHE A 443 -6.26 37.33 -2.70
C PHE A 443 -6.38 38.53 -3.65
N GLU A 444 -5.37 39.40 -3.66
CA GLU A 444 -5.28 40.59 -4.52
C GLU A 444 -4.44 40.32 -5.79
N THR A 445 -3.98 39.08 -5.97
CA THR A 445 -3.19 38.64 -7.11
C THR A 445 -4.04 38.32 -8.33
N VAL A 446 -3.52 38.65 -9.51
CA VAL A 446 -4.18 38.39 -10.80
C VAL A 446 -3.65 37.10 -11.39
N PHE A 447 -4.54 36.19 -11.80
CA PHE A 447 -4.15 34.95 -12.48
C PHE A 447 -3.52 35.22 -13.86
N PRO A 448 -2.47 34.47 -14.25
CA PRO A 448 -1.79 34.65 -15.53
C PRO A 448 -2.72 34.42 -16.73
N GLY A 449 -2.74 35.37 -17.66
CA GLY A 449 -3.61 35.39 -18.84
C GLY A 449 -4.97 36.05 -18.59
N CYS A 450 -5.24 36.53 -17.37
CA CYS A 450 -6.50 37.18 -16.99
C CYS A 450 -6.36 38.69 -16.72
N GLU A 451 -5.18 39.27 -16.98
CA GLU A 451 -4.82 40.67 -16.71
C GLU A 451 -5.67 41.70 -17.48
N HIS A 452 -6.31 41.30 -18.58
CA HIS A 452 -7.16 42.16 -19.39
C HIS A 452 -8.60 42.30 -18.86
N TYR A 453 -9.01 41.47 -17.90
CA TYR A 453 -10.36 41.48 -17.34
C TYR A 453 -10.39 42.24 -16.00
N LYS A 454 -11.49 42.96 -15.74
CA LYS A 454 -11.70 43.58 -14.43
C LYS A 454 -11.75 42.49 -13.36
N MET A 455 -10.91 42.56 -12.34
CA MET A 455 -10.87 41.58 -11.26
C MET A 455 -12.26 41.36 -10.65
N TRP A 456 -12.62 40.09 -10.42
CA TRP A 456 -13.93 39.63 -9.94
C TRP A 456 -15.14 39.85 -10.87
N SER A 457 -14.94 40.28 -12.13
CA SER A 457 -15.98 40.23 -13.17
C SER A 457 -16.27 38.79 -13.65
N ASP A 458 -17.41 38.59 -14.32
CA ASP A 458 -17.78 37.30 -14.92
C ASP A 458 -16.73 36.81 -15.93
N GLU A 459 -16.13 37.72 -16.70
CA GLU A 459 -15.07 37.41 -17.67
C GLU A 459 -13.75 37.04 -16.98
N TYR A 460 -13.40 37.75 -15.89
CA TYR A 460 -12.25 37.40 -15.06
C TYR A 460 -12.43 36.02 -14.41
N LEU A 461 -13.59 35.75 -13.81
CA LEU A 461 -13.90 34.45 -13.21
C LEU A 461 -13.93 33.33 -14.27
N ALA A 462 -14.47 33.59 -15.46
CA ALA A 462 -14.42 32.65 -16.58
C ALA A 462 -12.99 32.43 -17.12
N CYS A 463 -12.07 33.38 -16.91
CA CYS A 463 -10.65 33.21 -17.20
C CYS A 463 -9.95 32.39 -16.12
N VAL A 464 -10.12 32.74 -14.84
CA VAL A 464 -9.60 31.97 -13.69
C VAL A 464 -10.07 30.52 -13.75
N ALA A 465 -11.34 30.28 -14.04
CA ALA A 465 -11.92 28.95 -14.21
C ALA A 465 -11.14 28.11 -15.23
N ARG A 466 -10.83 28.66 -16.41
CA ARG A 466 -10.05 27.98 -17.46
C ARG A 466 -8.56 27.88 -17.15
N THR A 467 -7.99 28.85 -16.42
CA THR A 467 -6.58 28.83 -16.03
C THR A 467 -6.30 27.83 -14.92
N TYR A 468 -7.24 27.64 -13.98
CA TYR A 468 -7.03 26.86 -12.76
C TYR A 468 -7.99 25.66 -12.59
N THR A 469 -8.51 25.10 -13.68
CA THR A 469 -9.33 23.86 -13.63
C THR A 469 -8.50 22.66 -13.15
N ALA A 470 -8.84 22.11 -12.00
CA ALA A 470 -8.37 20.83 -11.50
C ALA A 470 -9.50 19.79 -11.45
N THR A 471 -9.12 18.52 -11.41
CA THR A 471 -10.01 17.41 -11.03
C THR A 471 -10.03 17.28 -9.51
N ILE A 472 -11.17 16.90 -8.93
CA ILE A 472 -11.25 16.39 -7.54
C ILE A 472 -11.21 14.85 -7.49
N TYR A 473 -10.81 14.24 -8.60
CA TYR A 473 -10.42 12.83 -8.75
C TYR A 473 -11.56 11.80 -8.74
N HIS A 474 -12.70 12.14 -9.35
CA HIS A 474 -13.91 11.32 -9.42
C HIS A 474 -14.30 10.81 -10.84
N PRO A 475 -13.39 10.35 -11.73
CA PRO A 475 -13.79 9.88 -13.06
C PRO A 475 -14.70 8.66 -13.01
N VAL A 476 -15.72 8.64 -13.87
CA VAL A 476 -16.76 7.59 -14.01
C VAL A 476 -17.20 7.40 -15.47
N GLY A 477 -18.12 6.46 -15.72
CA GLY A 477 -18.94 6.39 -16.95
C GLY A 477 -18.34 5.69 -18.17
N THR A 478 -17.04 5.37 -18.14
CA THR A 478 -16.27 4.78 -19.25
C THR A 478 -16.62 3.34 -19.64
N ALA A 479 -17.53 2.70 -18.91
CA ALA A 479 -18.16 1.44 -19.25
C ALA A 479 -19.65 1.47 -18.87
N LYS A 480 -20.32 2.58 -19.23
CA LYS A 480 -21.71 2.93 -18.95
C LYS A 480 -22.65 1.72 -18.83
N MET A 481 -23.40 1.67 -17.74
CA MET A 481 -24.60 0.86 -17.58
C MET A 481 -25.80 1.49 -18.31
N GLY A 482 -26.65 0.66 -18.89
CA GLY A 482 -27.93 1.08 -19.48
C GLY A 482 -28.81 -0.11 -19.78
N ALA A 483 -29.94 0.13 -20.46
CA ALA A 483 -30.79 -0.97 -20.92
C ALA A 483 -30.05 -1.82 -21.98
N PRO A 484 -30.35 -3.13 -22.13
CA PRO A 484 -29.67 -4.00 -23.11
C PRO A 484 -29.80 -3.58 -24.59
N TRP A 485 -30.67 -2.62 -24.90
CA TRP A 485 -30.89 -2.03 -26.22
C TRP A 485 -30.39 -0.58 -26.36
N ASP A 486 -29.75 -0.01 -25.33
CA ASP A 486 -29.10 1.30 -25.39
C ASP A 486 -27.78 1.17 -26.16
N PRO A 487 -27.63 1.80 -27.35
CA PRO A 487 -26.40 1.71 -28.14
C PRO A 487 -25.20 2.43 -27.51
N THR A 488 -25.42 3.19 -26.43
CA THR A 488 -24.37 3.85 -25.64
C THR A 488 -23.95 3.06 -24.39
N ALA A 489 -24.59 1.93 -24.10
CA ALA A 489 -24.25 1.07 -22.97
C ALA A 489 -23.13 0.07 -23.29
N VAL A 490 -22.34 -0.27 -22.27
CA VAL A 490 -21.32 -1.32 -22.26
C VAL A 490 -21.75 -2.49 -21.36
N VAL A 491 -22.49 -2.21 -20.28
CA VAL A 491 -23.10 -3.23 -19.42
C VAL A 491 -24.61 -3.05 -19.27
N ASP A 492 -25.30 -4.15 -19.01
CA ASP A 492 -26.71 -4.15 -18.63
C ASP A 492 -26.93 -3.77 -17.14
N PRO A 493 -28.17 -3.65 -16.63
CA PRO A 493 -28.43 -3.31 -15.22
C PRO A 493 -28.01 -4.40 -14.22
N GLU A 494 -27.70 -5.60 -14.71
CA GLU A 494 -27.08 -6.68 -13.94
C GLU A 494 -25.54 -6.57 -13.91
N LEU A 495 -24.97 -5.56 -14.59
CA LEU A 495 -23.54 -5.30 -14.78
C LEU A 495 -22.81 -6.30 -15.69
N ARG A 496 -23.54 -7.07 -16.51
CA ARG A 496 -22.96 -7.99 -17.50
C ARG A 496 -22.55 -7.23 -18.75
N VAL A 497 -21.37 -7.54 -19.29
CA VAL A 497 -20.87 -6.92 -20.53
C VAL A 497 -21.72 -7.34 -21.73
N LEU A 498 -22.12 -6.37 -22.54
CA LEU A 498 -23.00 -6.53 -23.72
C LEU A 498 -22.24 -7.13 -24.93
N GLY A 499 -22.79 -7.01 -26.14
CA GLY A 499 -22.13 -7.45 -27.39
C GLY A 499 -22.08 -8.98 -27.60
N GLY A 500 -22.91 -9.72 -26.87
CA GLY A 500 -22.95 -11.19 -26.89
C GLY A 500 -21.86 -11.87 -26.06
N ILE A 501 -21.18 -11.13 -25.17
CA ILE A 501 -20.21 -11.67 -24.22
C ILE A 501 -20.94 -12.38 -23.07
N THR A 502 -20.34 -13.45 -22.53
CA THR A 502 -20.88 -14.14 -21.34
C THR A 502 -19.80 -14.41 -20.29
N GLY A 503 -20.17 -14.44 -19.01
CA GLY A 503 -19.24 -14.69 -17.91
C GLY A 503 -18.29 -13.54 -17.59
N LEU A 504 -18.64 -12.31 -17.97
CA LEU A 504 -17.88 -11.10 -17.66
C LEU A 504 -18.82 -10.02 -17.11
N ARG A 505 -18.50 -9.49 -15.92
CA ARG A 505 -19.16 -8.33 -15.30
C ARG A 505 -18.16 -7.22 -14.99
N ILE A 506 -18.65 -6.01 -14.76
CA ILE A 506 -17.87 -4.86 -14.30
C ILE A 506 -18.44 -4.33 -12.99
N ALA A 507 -17.62 -4.10 -11.98
CA ALA A 507 -18.05 -3.60 -10.67
C ALA A 507 -17.06 -2.54 -10.16
N ASP A 508 -17.08 -1.35 -10.77
CA ASP A 508 -16.37 -0.15 -10.35
C ASP A 508 -17.02 1.12 -10.92
N GLY A 509 -16.45 2.31 -10.67
CA GLY A 509 -17.01 3.59 -11.12
C GLY A 509 -17.19 3.78 -12.63
N SER A 510 -16.60 2.94 -13.48
CA SER A 510 -16.81 2.98 -14.93
C SER A 510 -18.27 2.74 -15.34
N ILE A 511 -19.06 2.03 -14.53
CA ILE A 511 -20.45 1.65 -14.90
C ILE A 511 -21.48 2.76 -14.70
N MET A 512 -21.17 3.85 -13.99
CA MET A 512 -22.18 4.88 -13.66
C MET A 512 -22.72 5.56 -14.93
N PRO A 513 -24.05 5.56 -15.21
CA PRO A 513 -24.60 6.22 -16.41
C PRO A 513 -24.33 7.72 -16.44
N SER A 514 -24.51 8.38 -15.30
CA SER A 514 -24.12 9.76 -15.00
C SER A 514 -23.38 9.80 -13.68
N ILE A 515 -22.49 10.79 -13.51
CA ILE A 515 -21.82 11.03 -12.23
C ILE A 515 -22.83 11.50 -11.17
N VAL A 516 -22.63 11.04 -9.93
CA VAL A 516 -23.52 11.38 -8.81
C VAL A 516 -23.10 12.68 -8.12
N SER A 517 -24.03 13.31 -7.44
CA SER A 517 -23.92 14.62 -6.81
C SER A 517 -23.14 14.57 -5.48
N GLY A 518 -21.88 14.12 -5.51
CA GLY A 518 -20.95 14.14 -4.38
C GLY A 518 -19.67 13.32 -4.62
N ASN A 519 -18.92 12.99 -3.56
CA ASN A 519 -17.76 12.11 -3.67
C ASN A 519 -18.12 10.68 -4.10
N THR A 520 -17.47 10.15 -5.14
CA THR A 520 -17.81 8.84 -5.72
C THR A 520 -17.35 7.62 -4.90
N ASN A 521 -16.72 7.81 -3.74
CA ASN A 521 -16.16 6.71 -2.93
C ASN A 521 -17.25 5.77 -2.36
N ALA A 522 -18.24 6.31 -1.63
CA ALA A 522 -19.34 5.49 -1.10
C ALA A 522 -20.25 4.90 -2.22
N PRO A 523 -20.60 5.65 -3.29
CA PRO A 523 -21.28 5.11 -4.48
C PRO A 523 -20.58 3.88 -5.10
N ILE A 524 -19.24 3.88 -5.21
CA ILE A 524 -18.48 2.73 -5.74
C ILE A 524 -18.52 1.54 -4.77
N ILE A 525 -18.52 1.78 -3.45
CA ILE A 525 -18.69 0.71 -2.44
C ILE A 525 -20.10 0.10 -2.51
N MET A 526 -21.14 0.93 -2.67
CA MET A 526 -22.52 0.49 -2.91
C MET A 526 -22.63 -0.39 -4.16
N ILE A 527 -22.01 0.02 -5.29
CA ILE A 527 -21.93 -0.78 -6.52
C ILE A 527 -21.29 -2.15 -6.24
N GLY A 528 -20.21 -2.20 -5.46
CA GLY A 528 -19.53 -3.44 -5.08
C GLY A 528 -20.39 -4.37 -4.21
N GLU A 529 -21.09 -3.83 -3.21
CA GLU A 529 -22.03 -4.57 -2.35
C GLU A 529 -23.19 -5.18 -3.15
N LYS A 530 -23.78 -4.39 -4.06
CA LYS A 530 -24.88 -4.82 -4.91
C LYS A 530 -24.44 -5.83 -5.97
N ALA A 531 -23.29 -5.62 -6.61
CA ALA A 531 -22.68 -6.60 -7.51
C ALA A 531 -22.44 -7.94 -6.81
N ALA A 532 -21.96 -7.93 -5.55
CA ALA A 532 -21.73 -9.14 -4.78
C ALA A 532 -23.02 -9.93 -4.53
N ASP A 533 -24.18 -9.28 -4.38
CA ASP A 533 -25.47 -9.96 -4.17
C ASP A 533 -26.12 -10.39 -5.50
N LEU A 534 -25.99 -9.62 -6.59
CA LEU A 534 -26.36 -10.03 -7.95
C LEU A 534 -25.66 -11.35 -8.36
N ILE A 535 -24.36 -11.45 -8.09
CA ILE A 535 -23.54 -12.64 -8.37
C ILE A 535 -24.00 -13.85 -7.52
N LYS A 536 -24.38 -13.63 -6.25
CA LYS A 536 -24.93 -14.69 -5.39
C LYS A 536 -26.29 -15.17 -5.88
N ALA A 537 -27.18 -14.26 -6.27
CA ALA A 537 -28.51 -14.59 -6.77
C ALA A 537 -28.44 -15.50 -8.00
N GLN A 538 -27.61 -15.17 -8.99
CA GLN A 538 -27.41 -16.01 -10.17
C GLN A 538 -26.89 -17.41 -9.81
N ILE A 539 -26.00 -17.52 -8.81
CA ILE A 539 -25.49 -18.80 -8.32
C ILE A 539 -26.59 -19.64 -7.67
N ILE A 540 -27.48 -19.03 -6.88
CA ILE A 540 -28.59 -19.72 -6.21
C ILE A 540 -29.62 -20.23 -7.24
N THR A 541 -30.01 -19.40 -8.21
CA THR A 541 -30.93 -19.81 -9.28
C THR A 541 -30.38 -20.98 -10.10
N PHE A 542 -29.07 -21.00 -10.38
CA PHE A 542 -28.41 -22.12 -11.05
C PHE A 542 -28.49 -23.43 -10.24
N PHE A 543 -28.34 -23.38 -8.91
CA PHE A 543 -28.51 -24.56 -8.05
C PHE A 543 -29.97 -25.04 -7.98
N ILE A 544 -30.95 -24.14 -7.93
CA ILE A 544 -32.38 -24.50 -7.91
C ILE A 544 -32.77 -25.21 -9.23
N SER A 545 -32.32 -24.70 -10.38
CA SER A 545 -32.58 -25.36 -11.68
C SER A 545 -31.90 -26.72 -11.81
N PHE A 546 -30.72 -26.92 -11.20
CA PHE A 546 -30.09 -28.25 -11.12
C PHE A 546 -30.81 -29.20 -10.14
N SER A 547 -31.40 -28.67 -9.07
CA SER A 547 -32.11 -29.47 -8.07
C SER A 547 -33.37 -30.16 -8.63
N LEU A 548 -34.01 -29.57 -9.65
CA LEU A 548 -35.12 -30.20 -10.38
C LEU A 548 -34.69 -31.38 -11.27
N ILE A 549 -33.43 -31.40 -11.72
CA ILE A 549 -32.88 -32.43 -12.61
C ILE A 549 -32.19 -33.53 -11.80
N GLY A 550 -31.59 -33.19 -10.65
CA GLY A 550 -30.86 -34.11 -9.78
C GLY A 550 -31.71 -35.06 -8.93
N TYR A 551 -33.05 -34.99 -8.97
CA TYR A 551 -33.93 -35.75 -8.08
C TYR A 551 -34.11 -37.24 -8.44
N ILE A 552 -33.24 -37.80 -9.29
CA ILE A 552 -33.18 -39.23 -9.65
C ILE A 552 -31.71 -39.72 -9.59
N SER A 553 -31.12 -39.77 -8.39
CA SER A 553 -29.90 -40.56 -8.11
C SER A 553 -29.69 -40.79 -6.61
N ASN A 554 -29.43 -42.05 -6.24
CA ASN A 554 -29.46 -42.63 -4.88
C ASN A 554 -28.57 -41.99 -3.78
N THR A 555 -29.18 -41.84 -2.60
CA THR A 555 -28.79 -42.27 -1.23
C THR A 555 -27.37 -42.78 -0.86
N THR A 556 -27.03 -42.53 0.43
CA THR A 556 -26.06 -43.21 1.34
C THR A 556 -24.55 -43.02 1.07
N THR A 557 -23.61 -43.05 2.05
CA THR A 557 -23.63 -43.48 3.48
C THR A 557 -22.97 -42.48 4.47
N GLU A 558 -23.12 -42.76 5.76
CA GLU A 558 -22.36 -42.24 6.92
C GLU A 558 -20.97 -42.94 7.08
N LEU A 559 -20.08 -42.64 8.05
CA LEU A 559 -20.12 -41.73 9.23
C LEU A 559 -18.92 -40.72 9.19
N VAL A 560 -17.96 -40.46 10.10
CA VAL A 560 -17.49 -40.90 11.44
C VAL A 560 -16.94 -39.64 12.19
N LYS A 561 -16.75 -39.68 13.52
CA LYS A 561 -15.88 -38.74 14.29
C LYS A 561 -14.89 -39.53 15.15
N ASP A 562 -13.66 -39.05 15.26
CA ASP A 562 -12.77 -39.29 16.40
C ASP A 562 -11.94 -38.01 16.66
N GLY A 563 -11.27 -37.93 17.80
CA GLY A 563 -10.39 -36.82 18.17
C GLY A 563 -9.25 -37.30 19.06
N GLU A 564 -8.08 -36.66 18.93
CA GLU A 564 -6.87 -36.97 19.70
C GLU A 564 -6.45 -35.78 20.57
N GLU A 565 -5.66 -36.07 21.60
CA GLU A 565 -5.30 -35.14 22.67
C GLU A 565 -4.14 -34.22 22.27
N LEU A 566 -4.14 -32.99 22.81
CA LEU A 566 -3.05 -32.04 22.64
C LEU A 566 -1.96 -32.29 23.70
N THR A 567 -0.81 -32.80 23.26
CA THR A 567 0.40 -32.89 24.11
C THR A 567 1.01 -31.51 24.36
N GLU A 568 1.53 -31.28 25.58
CA GLU A 568 2.19 -30.02 25.94
C GLU A 568 3.54 -29.84 25.21
N PHE A 569 3.95 -28.57 25.08
CA PHE A 569 5.03 -28.11 24.20
C PHE A 569 6.36 -27.95 24.95
N GLU A 570 7.42 -28.64 24.51
CA GLU A 570 8.76 -28.55 25.11
C GLU A 570 9.54 -27.34 24.58
N SER A 571 10.08 -26.51 25.47
CA SER A 571 10.88 -25.33 25.12
C SER A 571 12.35 -25.66 24.86
N ILE A 572 12.97 -24.98 23.89
CA ILE A 572 14.43 -25.07 23.67
C ILE A 572 15.21 -24.69 24.93
N GLU A 573 14.72 -23.74 25.73
CA GLU A 573 15.42 -23.31 26.97
C GLU A 573 15.43 -24.39 28.07
N THR A 574 14.48 -25.33 28.06
CA THR A 574 14.43 -26.48 28.96
C THR A 574 15.03 -27.75 28.37
N SER A 575 15.28 -27.79 27.05
CA SER A 575 15.74 -29.00 26.36
C SER A 575 17.09 -29.52 26.85
N ASP A 576 17.20 -30.85 26.97
CA ASP A 576 18.42 -31.55 27.40
C ASP A 576 19.67 -31.10 26.61
N SER A 577 19.53 -30.86 25.30
CA SER A 577 20.63 -30.44 24.44
C SER A 577 21.17 -29.05 24.80
N TYR A 578 20.28 -28.10 25.15
CA TYR A 578 20.66 -26.75 25.55
C TYR A 578 21.24 -26.74 26.97
N CYS A 579 20.60 -27.44 27.92
CA CYS A 579 21.10 -27.60 29.29
C CYS A 579 22.49 -28.26 29.30
N LYS A 580 22.70 -29.30 28.49
CA LYS A 580 23.99 -30.00 28.34
C LYS A 580 25.05 -29.10 27.72
N PHE A 581 24.74 -28.34 26.67
CA PHE A 581 25.62 -27.31 26.11
C PHE A 581 26.09 -26.31 27.18
N ARG A 582 25.14 -25.71 27.91
CA ARG A 582 25.41 -24.69 28.95
C ARG A 582 26.23 -25.22 30.13
N SER A 583 26.21 -26.53 30.39
CA SER A 583 27.03 -27.19 31.42
C SER A 583 28.42 -27.62 30.94
N GLN A 584 28.57 -27.98 29.66
CA GLN A 584 29.82 -28.52 29.10
C GLN A 584 30.74 -27.45 28.52
N ILE A 585 30.19 -26.37 27.97
CA ILE A 585 30.98 -25.31 27.31
C ILE A 585 30.76 -24.00 28.07
N ALA A 586 31.78 -23.58 28.81
CA ALA A 586 31.72 -22.37 29.62
C ALA A 586 31.65 -21.09 28.75
N LEU A 587 30.70 -20.21 29.07
CA LEU A 587 30.62 -18.86 28.49
C LEU A 587 31.75 -17.98 29.05
N LYS A 588 32.50 -17.34 28.15
CA LYS A 588 33.63 -16.48 28.50
C LYS A 588 33.34 -15.04 28.07
N ARG A 589 33.89 -14.07 28.81
CA ARG A 589 33.92 -12.66 28.42
C ARG A 589 35.37 -12.22 28.20
N TYR A 590 35.60 -11.45 27.15
CA TYR A 590 36.91 -10.96 26.74
C TYR A 590 36.84 -9.44 26.51
N ALA A 591 37.69 -8.70 27.21
CA ALA A 591 38.02 -7.32 26.83
C ALA A 591 39.05 -7.34 25.69
N LEU A 592 39.09 -6.28 24.87
CA LEU A 592 40.13 -6.06 23.86
C LEU A 592 41.04 -4.86 24.18
N ASP A 593 40.52 -3.92 24.99
CA ASP A 593 41.25 -2.77 25.53
C ASP A 593 40.99 -2.74 27.05
N ASP A 594 42.00 -2.41 27.87
CA ASP A 594 41.89 -2.48 29.35
C ASP A 594 41.10 -1.32 29.98
N ASP A 595 41.00 -0.16 29.32
CA ASP A 595 40.50 1.09 29.91
C ASP A 595 38.97 1.33 29.76
N ASP A 596 38.23 0.53 28.98
CA ASP A 596 36.79 0.76 28.76
C ASP A 596 35.94 -0.52 28.86
N GLY A 597 35.52 -0.84 30.08
CA GLY A 597 34.76 -2.05 30.44
C GLY A 597 33.35 -2.17 29.83
N ASN A 598 32.96 -1.29 28.91
CA ASN A 598 31.65 -1.27 28.25
C ASN A 598 31.53 -2.18 27.02
N ASN A 599 32.65 -2.67 26.46
CA ASN A 599 32.68 -3.35 25.15
C ASN A 599 33.30 -4.77 25.20
N LEU A 600 32.71 -5.66 26.01
CA LEU A 600 33.17 -7.05 26.16
C LEU A 600 32.61 -8.00 25.09
N TRP A 601 33.50 -8.71 24.39
CA TRP A 601 33.11 -9.85 23.56
C TRP A 601 32.68 -11.02 24.44
N THR A 602 31.55 -11.65 24.11
CA THR A 602 30.98 -12.77 24.87
C THR A 602 30.98 -14.00 23.98
N ILE A 603 31.73 -15.06 24.35
CA ILE A 603 31.97 -16.20 23.45
C ILE A 603 31.81 -17.56 24.12
N TYR A 604 31.49 -18.56 23.29
CA TYR A 604 31.73 -19.97 23.57
C TYR A 604 32.86 -20.48 22.66
N GLU A 605 33.75 -21.32 23.19
CA GLU A 605 34.82 -21.97 22.43
C GLU A 605 34.83 -23.47 22.76
N CYS A 606 34.76 -24.34 21.76
CA CYS A 606 34.96 -25.78 21.91
C CYS A 606 35.83 -26.37 20.80
N GLY A 607 36.22 -27.64 20.97
CA GLY A 607 37.09 -28.38 20.06
C GLY A 607 38.60 -28.18 20.33
N PRO A 608 39.48 -28.86 19.55
CA PRO A 608 40.92 -28.84 19.77
C PRO A 608 41.54 -27.46 19.58
N LYS A 609 42.21 -26.92 20.61
CA LYS A 609 42.88 -25.60 20.53
C LYS A 609 44.07 -25.56 19.57
N GLN A 610 44.60 -26.73 19.20
CA GLN A 610 45.68 -26.92 18.22
C GLN A 610 45.24 -26.66 16.77
N ILE A 611 43.98 -26.28 16.53
CA ILE A 611 43.48 -25.87 15.23
C ILE A 611 43.66 -24.35 15.08
N ASP A 612 44.59 -23.97 14.22
CA ASP A 612 44.96 -22.58 13.91
C ASP A 612 43.91 -21.86 13.03
N CYS A 613 43.01 -22.63 12.40
CA CYS A 613 41.93 -22.14 11.54
C CYS A 613 40.55 -22.58 12.08
N PRO A 614 40.00 -21.89 13.09
CA PRO A 614 38.71 -22.22 13.67
C PRO A 614 37.54 -21.82 12.75
N VAL A 615 36.36 -22.36 13.07
CA VAL A 615 35.09 -21.89 12.54
C VAL A 615 34.51 -20.84 13.51
N ILE A 616 34.40 -19.59 13.07
CA ILE A 616 33.82 -18.50 13.85
C ILE A 616 32.35 -18.33 13.46
N PHE A 617 31.44 -18.29 14.45
CA PHE A 617 30.02 -18.06 14.22
C PHE A 617 29.62 -16.63 14.58
N LEU A 618 28.92 -15.93 13.67
CA LEU A 618 28.40 -14.59 13.86
C LEU A 618 26.85 -14.56 13.87
N PRO A 619 26.22 -14.08 14.96
CA PRO A 619 24.76 -14.13 15.13
C PRO A 619 24.00 -13.08 14.30
N PRO A 620 22.67 -13.27 14.11
CA PRO A 620 21.78 -12.25 13.54
C PRO A 620 21.48 -11.12 14.55
N VAL A 621 20.71 -10.11 14.13
CA VAL A 621 20.41 -8.88 14.92
C VAL A 621 19.92 -9.14 16.37
N SER A 622 19.19 -10.22 16.62
CA SER A 622 18.65 -10.61 17.95
C SER A 622 19.52 -11.61 18.72
N GLY A 623 20.55 -12.16 18.10
CA GLY A 623 21.20 -13.38 18.56
C GLY A 623 22.28 -13.17 19.61
N THR A 624 22.39 -14.16 20.48
CA THR A 624 23.46 -14.34 21.48
C THR A 624 24.45 -15.40 21.03
N ALA A 625 25.58 -15.56 21.72
CA ALA A 625 26.58 -16.56 21.36
C ALA A 625 26.10 -18.03 21.48
N ASP A 626 25.05 -18.32 22.25
CA ASP A 626 24.52 -19.68 22.45
C ASP A 626 23.47 -20.14 21.43
N ILE A 627 22.98 -19.28 20.53
CA ILE A 627 21.94 -19.67 19.55
C ILE A 627 22.39 -20.80 18.60
N PHE A 628 23.70 -20.99 18.45
CA PHE A 628 24.31 -21.98 17.57
C PHE A 628 24.74 -23.26 18.31
N PHE A 629 24.21 -23.52 19.51
CA PHE A 629 24.62 -24.65 20.34
C PHE A 629 24.57 -26.01 19.62
N TYR A 630 23.53 -26.25 18.80
CA TYR A 630 23.46 -27.46 17.96
C TYR A 630 24.56 -27.56 16.91
N GLN A 631 25.01 -26.45 16.32
CA GLN A 631 26.16 -26.42 15.41
C GLN A 631 27.47 -26.64 16.17
N MET A 632 27.63 -26.00 17.34
CA MET A 632 28.83 -26.10 18.16
C MET A 632 29.07 -27.53 18.65
N LEU A 633 28.08 -28.14 19.32
CA LEU A 633 28.19 -29.52 19.83
C LEU A 633 28.55 -30.49 18.70
N TYR A 634 27.86 -30.40 17.57
CA TYR A 634 28.00 -31.31 16.44
C TYR A 634 29.34 -31.19 15.70
N LEU A 635 29.87 -29.98 15.53
CA LEU A 635 31.18 -29.78 14.90
C LEU A 635 32.33 -30.09 15.85
N CYS A 636 32.20 -29.78 17.15
CA CYS A 636 33.23 -30.08 18.15
C CYS A 636 33.34 -31.59 18.44
N ASP A 637 32.22 -32.33 18.41
CA ASP A 637 32.18 -33.81 18.39
C ASP A 637 32.93 -34.40 17.19
N ARG A 638 32.99 -33.67 16.06
CA ARG A 638 33.74 -34.04 14.85
C ARG A 638 35.15 -33.44 14.79
N GLY A 639 35.66 -32.97 15.93
CA GLY A 639 37.03 -32.50 16.06
C GLY A 639 37.32 -31.11 15.49
N HIS A 640 36.32 -30.34 15.04
CA HIS A 640 36.55 -28.96 14.61
C HIS A 640 36.63 -28.02 15.83
N ARG A 641 37.51 -27.01 15.77
CA ARG A 641 37.51 -25.89 16.72
C ARG A 641 36.47 -24.86 16.31
N VAL A 642 35.54 -24.56 17.21
CA VAL A 642 34.43 -23.64 16.96
C VAL A 642 34.41 -22.53 18.00
N ILE A 643 34.29 -21.29 17.54
CA ILE A 643 34.18 -20.08 18.36
C ILE A 643 32.87 -19.38 17.99
N SER A 644 31.86 -19.45 18.85
CA SER A 644 30.62 -18.68 18.66
C SER A 644 30.72 -17.36 19.41
N ALA A 645 30.57 -16.25 18.71
CA ALA A 645 30.95 -14.93 19.20
C ALA A 645 29.81 -13.91 19.15
N GLU A 646 29.45 -13.37 20.31
CA GLU A 646 28.57 -12.22 20.47
C GLU A 646 29.41 -10.95 20.63
N TYR A 647 29.18 -10.00 19.72
CA TYR A 647 29.97 -8.78 19.57
C TYR A 647 29.41 -7.62 20.43
N PRO A 648 30.30 -6.68 20.86
CA PRO A 648 29.93 -5.43 21.54
C PRO A 648 28.96 -4.51 20.79
N ASP A 649 28.56 -3.42 21.47
CA ASP A 649 27.64 -2.40 20.97
C ASP A 649 28.30 -1.46 19.94
N TYR A 650 28.67 -2.01 18.78
CA TYR A 650 29.19 -1.22 17.65
C TYR A 650 28.05 -0.49 16.92
N PHE A 651 28.26 0.78 16.61
CA PHE A 651 27.30 1.65 15.91
C PHE A 651 27.66 1.85 14.43
N SER A 652 28.92 1.65 14.03
CA SER A 652 29.32 1.63 12.62
C SER A 652 29.89 0.28 12.16
N ILE A 653 29.81 0.04 10.85
CA ILE A 653 30.36 -1.18 10.23
C ILE A 653 31.90 -1.21 10.36
N ASP A 654 32.58 -0.05 10.30
CA ASP A 654 34.02 0.04 10.51
C ASP A 654 34.43 -0.22 11.98
N GLU A 655 33.65 0.22 12.97
CA GLU A 655 33.86 -0.18 14.38
C GLU A 655 33.78 -1.70 14.54
N PHE A 656 32.75 -2.34 13.98
CA PHE A 656 32.64 -3.81 14.01
C PHE A 656 33.84 -4.46 13.35
N ILE A 657 34.23 -4.01 12.14
CA ILE A 657 35.33 -4.60 11.38
C ILE A 657 36.66 -4.47 12.14
N THR A 658 36.97 -3.30 12.70
CA THR A 658 38.20 -3.10 13.48
C THR A 658 38.17 -3.84 14.81
N GLY A 659 37.02 -3.90 15.49
CA GLY A 659 36.86 -4.68 16.71
C GLY A 659 37.00 -6.19 16.48
N PHE A 660 36.45 -6.70 15.37
CA PHE A 660 36.55 -8.10 15.00
C PHE A 660 37.95 -8.48 14.47
N ASP A 661 38.68 -7.56 13.83
CA ASP A 661 40.09 -7.79 13.50
C ASP A 661 40.95 -7.93 14.78
N ARG A 662 40.79 -7.02 15.75
CA ARG A 662 41.45 -7.14 17.06
C ARG A 662 41.07 -8.44 17.79
N PHE A 663 39.81 -8.85 17.71
CA PHE A 663 39.36 -10.15 18.23
C PHE A 663 40.12 -11.31 17.57
N ILE A 664 40.15 -11.39 16.24
CA ILE A 664 40.88 -12.43 15.48
C ILE A 664 42.39 -12.43 15.83
N GLN A 665 43.00 -11.25 15.96
CA GLN A 665 44.40 -11.10 16.39
C GLN A 665 44.63 -11.60 17.84
N SER A 666 43.74 -11.27 18.79
CA SER A 666 43.88 -11.66 20.20
C SER A 666 43.82 -13.16 20.45
N PHE A 667 43.13 -13.91 19.57
CA PHE A 667 43.11 -15.38 19.58
C PHE A 667 44.24 -16.02 18.73
N GLN A 668 45.16 -15.21 18.20
CA GLN A 668 46.28 -15.60 17.33
C GLN A 668 45.85 -16.33 16.04
N ILE A 669 44.63 -16.07 15.56
CA ILE A 669 44.04 -16.77 14.42
C ILE A 669 44.63 -16.22 13.11
N ARG A 670 45.34 -17.07 12.35
CA ARG A 670 45.93 -16.67 11.06
C ARG A 670 44.87 -16.52 9.96
N ARG A 671 43.96 -17.50 9.88
CA ARG A 671 42.78 -17.50 8.99
C ARG A 671 41.60 -18.14 9.71
N ALA A 672 40.37 -17.76 9.36
CA ALA A 672 39.15 -18.35 9.92
C ALA A 672 38.15 -18.75 8.84
N HIS A 673 37.40 -19.84 9.07
CA HIS A 673 36.14 -20.07 8.38
C HIS A 673 35.05 -19.27 9.11
N ILE A 674 34.24 -18.45 8.43
CA ILE A 674 33.17 -17.69 9.10
C ILE A 674 31.80 -18.21 8.66
N PHE A 675 30.99 -18.64 9.61
CA PHE A 675 29.56 -18.91 9.43
C PHE A 675 28.75 -17.75 10.00
N GLY A 676 27.99 -17.05 9.16
CA GLY A 676 27.21 -15.88 9.57
C GLY A 676 25.75 -16.02 9.19
N ALA A 677 24.84 -15.74 10.14
CA ALA A 677 23.40 -15.80 9.93
C ALA A 677 22.78 -14.40 9.85
N SER A 678 21.97 -14.13 8.81
CA SER A 678 21.34 -12.81 8.58
C SER A 678 22.37 -11.66 8.68
N LEU A 679 22.20 -10.67 9.56
CA LEU A 679 23.19 -9.59 9.78
C LEU A 679 24.61 -10.12 10.07
N GLY A 680 24.77 -11.21 10.81
CA GLY A 680 26.09 -11.81 11.04
C GLY A 680 26.76 -12.30 9.74
N GLY A 681 25.98 -12.75 8.76
CA GLY A 681 26.45 -13.07 7.41
C GLY A 681 26.81 -11.84 6.58
N TYR A 682 26.09 -10.73 6.76
CA TYR A 682 26.43 -9.45 6.12
C TYR A 682 27.73 -8.86 6.70
N LEU A 683 27.86 -8.86 8.02
CA LEU A 683 29.07 -8.42 8.72
C LEU A 683 30.29 -9.30 8.39
N ALA A 684 30.11 -10.61 8.23
CA ALA A 684 31.16 -11.51 7.72
C ALA A 684 31.66 -11.10 6.33
N GLN A 685 30.76 -10.78 5.39
CA GLN A 685 31.11 -10.30 4.05
C GLN A 685 31.84 -8.96 4.10
N LYS A 686 31.36 -7.98 4.88
CA LYS A 686 31.99 -6.66 5.01
C LYS A 686 33.37 -6.71 5.68
N TYR A 687 33.61 -7.64 6.60
CA TYR A 687 34.95 -7.88 7.15
C TYR A 687 35.88 -8.54 6.11
N ALA A 688 35.39 -9.56 5.41
CA ALA A 688 36.13 -10.24 4.34
C ALA A 688 36.51 -9.31 3.18
N GLU A 689 35.72 -8.26 2.93
CA GLU A 689 35.98 -7.23 1.91
C GLU A 689 37.22 -6.37 2.24
N LYS A 690 37.60 -6.28 3.52
CA LYS A 690 38.71 -5.46 4.04
C LYS A 690 39.95 -6.31 4.40
N TYR A 691 39.75 -7.56 4.82
CA TYR A 691 40.80 -8.50 5.24
C TYR A 691 40.63 -9.91 4.62
N PRO A 692 40.56 -10.05 3.28
CA PRO A 692 40.31 -11.33 2.62
C PRO A 692 41.40 -12.38 2.92
N GLU A 693 42.64 -11.95 3.18
CA GLU A 693 43.77 -12.81 3.54
C GLU A 693 43.57 -13.55 4.87
N ARG A 694 42.76 -12.99 5.80
CA ARG A 694 42.38 -13.62 7.07
C ARG A 694 41.19 -14.57 6.96
N ILE A 695 40.57 -14.69 5.79
CA ILE A 695 39.42 -15.59 5.58
C ILE A 695 39.87 -16.86 4.89
N ALA A 696 39.54 -18.01 5.47
CA ALA A 696 39.66 -19.31 4.82
C ALA A 696 38.47 -19.56 3.90
N SER A 697 37.25 -19.27 4.39
CA SER A 697 36.01 -19.36 3.63
C SER A 697 34.84 -18.65 4.34
N LEU A 698 33.74 -18.43 3.60
CA LEU A 698 32.48 -17.93 4.14
C LEU A 698 31.37 -18.97 3.97
N ILE A 699 30.59 -19.19 5.04
CA ILE A 699 29.30 -19.90 5.00
C ILE A 699 28.20 -18.89 5.37
N LEU A 700 27.33 -18.61 4.41
CA LEU A 700 26.38 -17.50 4.43
C LEU A 700 24.96 -18.05 4.59
N CYS A 701 24.38 -17.94 5.79
CA CYS A 701 23.09 -18.56 6.12
C CYS A 701 21.97 -17.52 6.20
N ASN A 702 20.94 -17.65 5.34
CA ASN A 702 19.78 -16.76 5.29
C ASN A 702 20.18 -15.26 5.39
N THR A 703 21.11 -14.81 4.54
CA THR A 703 21.76 -13.50 4.62
C THR A 703 21.51 -12.63 3.38
N PHE A 704 22.08 -11.43 3.40
CA PHE A 704 21.95 -10.38 2.40
C PHE A 704 23.31 -9.69 2.18
N ALA A 705 23.40 -8.87 1.12
CA ALA A 705 24.61 -8.12 0.78
C ALA A 705 24.38 -6.59 0.65
N ASP A 706 23.14 -6.13 0.84
CA ASP A 706 22.71 -4.74 0.66
C ASP A 706 21.72 -4.36 1.78
N THR A 707 22.11 -3.42 2.66
CA THR A 707 21.26 -2.95 3.77
C THR A 707 20.25 -1.89 3.34
N THR A 708 20.39 -1.29 2.14
CA THR A 708 19.42 -0.30 1.61
C THR A 708 18.03 -0.91 1.39
N ARG A 709 17.93 -2.24 1.41
CA ARG A 709 16.68 -3.00 1.42
C ARG A 709 15.89 -2.92 2.73
N PHE A 710 16.56 -2.61 3.85
CA PHE A 710 15.93 -2.33 5.15
C PHE A 710 15.68 -0.83 5.38
N ARG A 711 15.80 0.00 4.34
CA ARG A 711 15.69 1.47 4.42
C ARG A 711 14.30 1.95 4.82
N PHE A 712 14.09 2.12 6.12
CA PHE A 712 12.94 2.83 6.68
C PHE A 712 13.31 4.31 6.95
N VAL A 713 13.26 5.14 5.91
CA VAL A 713 13.78 6.54 5.88
C VAL A 713 13.32 7.41 7.06
N ASN A 714 12.14 7.15 7.63
CA ASN A 714 11.54 7.98 8.68
C ASN A 714 11.65 7.42 10.11
N THR A 715 12.22 6.22 10.33
CA THR A 715 12.24 5.57 11.66
C THR A 715 13.56 5.58 12.40
N ILE A 716 14.67 6.07 11.82
CA ILE A 716 15.94 6.18 12.56
C ILE A 716 15.76 6.95 13.88
N PRO A 717 15.08 8.13 13.93
CA PRO A 717 14.80 8.80 15.21
C PRO A 717 13.87 8.01 16.15
N LEU A 718 12.90 7.28 15.60
CA LEU A 718 11.95 6.46 16.39
C LEU A 718 12.64 5.26 17.05
N ILE A 719 13.70 4.73 16.44
CA ILE A 719 14.50 3.63 16.97
C ILE A 719 15.28 4.03 18.22
N TRP A 720 15.87 5.23 18.24
CA TRP A 720 16.52 5.78 19.43
C TRP A 720 15.54 5.98 20.60
N ILE A 721 14.26 6.20 20.30
CA ILE A 721 13.20 6.47 21.30
C ILE A 721 12.57 5.17 21.82
N ASN A 722 12.28 4.19 20.96
CA ASN A 722 11.62 2.95 21.37
C ASN A 722 11.96 1.77 20.43
N PRO A 723 13.12 1.10 20.61
CA PRO A 723 13.61 0.09 19.68
C PRO A 723 12.81 -1.22 19.79
N SER A 724 12.36 -1.64 20.98
CA SER A 724 11.79 -2.98 21.19
C SER A 724 10.49 -3.23 20.40
N PRO A 725 9.53 -2.29 20.24
CA PRO A 725 8.39 -2.44 19.35
C PRO A 725 8.75 -2.41 17.86
N VAL A 726 9.78 -1.66 17.47
CA VAL A 726 10.27 -1.64 16.07
C VAL A 726 10.94 -2.97 15.73
N LEU A 727 11.76 -3.50 16.66
CA LEU A 727 12.36 -4.83 16.54
C LEU A 727 11.31 -5.95 16.58
N ARG A 728 10.34 -5.90 17.50
CA ARG A 728 9.20 -6.82 17.45
C ARG A 728 8.46 -6.70 16.13
N LYS A 729 8.32 -5.50 15.54
CA LYS A 729 7.76 -5.37 14.18
C LYS A 729 8.65 -6.04 13.12
N ILE A 730 9.96 -5.82 13.13
CA ILE A 730 10.90 -6.43 12.16
C ILE A 730 11.01 -7.96 12.31
N PHE A 731 10.96 -8.48 13.54
CA PHE A 731 11.09 -9.91 13.84
C PHE A 731 9.77 -10.69 13.80
N ILE A 732 8.62 -10.03 13.96
CA ILE A 732 7.30 -10.67 14.11
C ILE A 732 6.35 -10.35 12.93
N THR A 733 6.70 -9.44 11.99
CA THR A 733 5.87 -9.28 10.76
C THR A 733 5.81 -10.55 9.92
N ASN A 734 6.86 -11.36 9.93
CA ASN A 734 6.82 -12.72 9.42
C ASN A 734 6.18 -13.60 10.50
N ARG A 735 4.84 -13.54 10.61
CA ARG A 735 4.08 -14.50 11.43
C ARG A 735 4.45 -15.91 10.99
N ILE A 736 4.81 -16.75 11.95
CA ILE A 736 4.87 -18.19 11.71
C ILE A 736 3.47 -18.65 11.25
N PRO A 737 3.34 -19.42 10.16
CA PRO A 737 2.08 -20.05 9.81
C PRO A 737 1.57 -20.94 10.94
N GLU A 738 0.26 -21.01 11.16
CA GLU A 738 -0.33 -21.88 12.20
C GLU A 738 -0.03 -23.37 11.95
N GLN A 739 0.25 -23.72 10.69
CA GLN A 739 0.65 -25.05 10.19
C GLN A 739 2.18 -25.30 10.21
N ALA A 740 2.98 -24.40 10.79
CA ALA A 740 4.43 -24.57 10.80
C ALA A 740 4.89 -25.66 11.78
N ASP A 741 5.92 -26.38 11.35
CA ASP A 741 6.71 -27.34 12.12
C ASP A 741 7.04 -26.81 13.53
N GLU A 742 6.84 -27.66 14.54
CA GLU A 742 7.01 -27.34 15.96
C GLU A 742 8.41 -26.80 16.27
N ARG A 743 9.44 -27.30 15.58
CA ARG A 743 10.83 -26.83 15.72
C ARG A 743 11.00 -25.39 15.23
N ILE A 744 10.18 -24.91 14.28
CA ILE A 744 10.16 -23.51 13.84
C ILE A 744 9.50 -22.63 14.90
N ARG A 745 8.43 -23.12 15.56
CA ARG A 745 7.75 -22.41 16.66
C ARG A 745 8.67 -22.26 17.86
N ALA A 746 9.31 -23.36 18.29
CA ALA A 746 10.25 -23.36 19.41
C ALA A 746 11.50 -22.50 19.15
N ALA A 747 12.04 -22.54 17.92
CA ALA A 747 13.13 -21.66 17.49
C ALA A 747 12.76 -20.16 17.55
N TYR A 748 11.54 -19.80 17.13
CA TYR A 748 11.07 -18.43 17.21
C TYR A 748 10.88 -17.95 18.65
N GLU A 749 10.30 -18.78 19.53
CA GLU A 749 10.09 -18.40 20.93
C GLU A 749 11.41 -18.18 21.65
N PHE A 750 12.38 -19.07 21.46
CA PHE A 750 13.76 -18.89 21.94
C PHE A 750 14.39 -17.58 21.47
N MET A 751 14.31 -17.26 20.17
CA MET A 751 14.84 -16.01 19.62
C MET A 751 14.06 -14.76 20.07
N SER A 752 12.78 -14.89 20.39
CA SER A 752 11.92 -13.82 20.92
C SER A 752 12.26 -13.50 22.39
N THR A 753 12.54 -14.53 23.19
CA THR A 753 13.06 -14.40 24.56
C THR A 753 14.45 -13.75 24.55
N ARG A 754 15.38 -14.22 23.70
CA ARG A 754 16.72 -13.60 23.56
C ARG A 754 16.62 -12.13 23.15
N LEU A 755 15.81 -11.80 22.14
CA LEU A 755 15.56 -10.41 21.72
C LEU A 755 14.99 -9.55 22.85
N SER A 756 14.10 -10.11 23.68
CA SER A 756 13.47 -9.41 24.79
C SER A 756 14.39 -9.26 26.02
N SER A 757 15.53 -9.94 26.05
CA SER A 757 16.54 -9.85 27.14
C SER A 757 17.62 -8.79 26.92
N LEU A 758 17.70 -8.20 25.72
CA LEU A 758 18.71 -7.20 25.35
C LEU A 758 18.31 -5.78 25.82
N THR A 759 19.30 -5.01 26.25
CA THR A 759 19.12 -3.62 26.69
C THR A 759 18.84 -2.68 25.51
N HIS A 760 18.25 -1.51 25.79
CA HIS A 760 17.99 -0.45 24.80
C HIS A 760 19.24 -0.08 23.99
N LYS A 761 20.42 0.02 24.62
CA LYS A 761 21.70 0.32 23.95
C LYS A 761 22.08 -0.77 22.94
N GLN A 762 22.08 -2.03 23.37
CA GLN A 762 22.35 -3.20 22.51
C GLN A 762 21.39 -3.27 21.33
N LEU A 763 20.10 -3.01 21.57
CA LEU A 763 19.07 -3.03 20.54
C LEU A 763 19.25 -1.90 19.51
N VAL A 764 19.58 -0.68 19.94
CA VAL A 764 19.85 0.43 19.00
C VAL A 764 21.14 0.19 18.21
N ALA A 765 22.22 -0.27 18.85
CA ALA A 765 23.48 -0.57 18.17
C ALA A 765 23.31 -1.61 17.04
N ARG A 766 22.71 -2.77 17.36
CA ARG A 766 22.48 -3.85 16.39
C ARG A 766 21.50 -3.46 15.29
N LEU A 767 20.51 -2.60 15.57
CA LEU A 767 19.66 -1.98 14.55
C LEU A 767 20.43 -1.01 13.65
N HIS A 768 21.33 -0.20 14.21
CA HIS A 768 22.06 0.83 13.46
C HIS A 768 22.95 0.20 12.39
N LEU A 769 23.63 -0.91 12.71
CA LEU A 769 24.40 -1.70 11.74
C LEU A 769 23.53 -2.28 10.61
N ASN A 770 22.29 -2.65 10.90
CA ASN A 770 21.37 -3.25 9.93
C ASN A 770 20.64 -2.22 9.03
N LEU A 771 20.64 -0.94 9.43
CA LEU A 771 19.87 0.14 8.81
C LEU A 771 20.73 1.26 8.19
N THR A 772 22.02 1.29 8.50
CA THR A 772 22.99 2.17 7.83
C THR A 772 23.15 1.74 6.37
N GLU A 773 22.86 2.63 5.42
CA GLU A 773 22.92 2.36 3.98
C GLU A 773 24.35 1.98 3.54
N ASN A 774 24.57 0.70 3.23
CA ASN A 774 25.86 0.13 2.85
C ASN A 774 25.67 -1.18 2.06
N TYR A 775 26.64 -1.56 1.25
CA TYR A 775 26.59 -2.75 0.39
C TYR A 775 27.96 -3.42 0.31
N VAL A 776 27.97 -4.73 0.06
CA VAL A 776 29.18 -5.54 -0.13
C VAL A 776 29.74 -5.31 -1.54
N GLN A 777 31.07 -5.19 -1.65
CA GLN A 777 31.79 -5.16 -2.93
C GLN A 777 32.23 -6.58 -3.30
N PRO A 778 31.61 -7.26 -4.31
CA PRO A 778 31.95 -8.63 -4.66
C PRO A 778 33.38 -8.84 -5.15
N ASP A 779 33.98 -7.82 -5.77
CA ASP A 779 35.26 -7.95 -6.47
C ASP A 779 36.42 -8.32 -5.53
N ASN A 780 36.35 -7.86 -4.27
CA ASN A 780 37.31 -8.22 -3.22
C ASN A 780 37.14 -9.66 -2.69
N LEU A 781 36.03 -10.34 -3.05
CA LEU A 781 35.61 -11.62 -2.48
C LEU A 781 35.62 -12.78 -3.49
N GLN A 782 35.84 -12.52 -4.79
CA GLN A 782 35.77 -13.53 -5.86
C GLN A 782 36.75 -14.71 -5.68
N SER A 783 37.84 -14.51 -4.93
CA SER A 783 38.86 -15.51 -4.62
C SER A 783 38.53 -16.41 -3.42
N LEU A 784 37.49 -16.08 -2.64
CA LEU A 784 37.12 -16.84 -1.45
C LEU A 784 36.20 -18.01 -1.80
N THR A 785 36.37 -19.12 -1.08
CA THR A 785 35.41 -20.22 -1.15
C THR A 785 34.15 -19.84 -0.36
N ILE A 786 33.00 -19.79 -1.04
CA ILE A 786 31.73 -19.36 -0.44
C ILE A 786 30.70 -20.48 -0.55
N THR A 787 29.85 -20.61 0.46
CA THR A 787 28.66 -21.48 0.41
C THR A 787 27.48 -20.75 1.02
N ILE A 788 26.36 -20.73 0.30
CA ILE A 788 25.14 -20.04 0.72
C ILE A 788 24.12 -21.09 1.12
N ILE A 789 23.60 -20.99 2.35
CA ILE A 789 22.59 -21.87 2.92
C ILE A 789 21.30 -21.06 3.05
N ASP A 790 20.29 -21.38 2.24
CA ASP A 790 19.03 -20.65 2.17
C ASP A 790 17.81 -21.57 2.36
N VAL A 791 16.69 -20.96 2.75
CA VAL A 791 15.38 -21.61 2.85
C VAL A 791 14.47 -21.11 1.74
N PHE A 792 13.61 -21.96 1.19
CA PHE A 792 12.59 -21.59 0.19
C PHE A 792 11.19 -21.31 0.77
N ASP A 793 11.11 -20.76 1.98
CA ASP A 793 9.85 -20.21 2.52
C ASP A 793 9.75 -18.68 2.32
N GLU A 794 8.54 -18.14 2.45
CA GLU A 794 8.27 -16.68 2.42
C GLU A 794 8.55 -16.00 3.78
N CYS A 795 8.92 -16.78 4.80
CA CYS A 795 9.12 -16.33 6.18
C CYS A 795 10.57 -15.94 6.52
N SER A 796 11.48 -16.06 5.55
CA SER A 796 12.92 -15.84 5.67
C SER A 796 13.35 -14.63 4.82
N ASN A 797 14.31 -14.80 3.89
CA ASN A 797 14.69 -13.75 2.95
C ASN A 797 13.74 -13.68 1.75
N SER A 798 13.52 -12.46 1.23
CA SER A 798 12.82 -12.31 -0.04
C SER A 798 13.58 -13.02 -1.17
N GLU A 799 12.86 -13.59 -2.13
CA GLU A 799 13.48 -14.20 -3.32
C GLU A 799 14.39 -13.19 -4.06
N SER A 800 13.99 -11.91 -4.10
CA SER A 800 14.79 -10.83 -4.67
C SER A 800 16.09 -10.52 -3.91
N THR A 801 16.26 -11.04 -2.70
CA THR A 801 17.50 -10.99 -1.89
C THR A 801 18.35 -12.22 -2.14
N ARG A 802 17.75 -13.42 -2.10
CA ARG A 802 18.43 -14.70 -2.44
C ARG A 802 19.07 -14.64 -3.84
N ILE A 803 18.30 -14.22 -4.85
CA ILE A 803 18.79 -14.09 -6.25
C ILE A 803 19.90 -13.04 -6.39
N GLU A 804 19.93 -12.00 -5.58
CA GLU A 804 21.03 -11.02 -5.59
C GLU A 804 22.31 -11.62 -5.01
N LEU A 805 22.22 -12.32 -3.88
CA LEU A 805 23.35 -13.00 -3.25
C LEU A 805 23.94 -14.08 -4.17
N TYR A 806 23.10 -14.83 -4.91
CA TYR A 806 23.55 -15.81 -5.90
C TYR A 806 24.24 -15.15 -7.10
N LYS A 807 23.77 -13.98 -7.54
CA LYS A 807 24.42 -13.21 -8.62
C LYS A 807 25.72 -12.54 -8.17
N MET A 808 25.82 -12.20 -6.89
CA MET A 808 27.03 -11.65 -6.29
C MET A 808 28.15 -12.70 -6.20
N TYR A 809 27.78 -13.96 -5.94
CA TYR A 809 28.72 -15.08 -5.82
C TYR A 809 28.37 -16.24 -6.77
N PRO A 810 28.55 -16.08 -8.10
CA PRO A 810 28.16 -17.09 -9.08
C PRO A 810 28.92 -18.42 -8.95
N ASN A 811 30.07 -18.42 -8.26
CA ASN A 811 30.88 -19.60 -7.97
C ASN A 811 30.61 -20.21 -6.59
N ALA A 812 29.69 -19.65 -5.79
CA ALA A 812 29.35 -20.19 -4.48
C ALA A 812 28.59 -21.52 -4.60
N ARG A 813 28.86 -22.46 -3.69
CA ARG A 813 28.00 -23.65 -3.55
C ARG A 813 26.67 -23.23 -2.93
N LEU A 814 25.56 -23.59 -3.58
CA LEU A 814 24.22 -23.35 -3.04
C LEU A 814 23.72 -24.58 -2.26
N ALA A 815 23.15 -24.33 -1.10
CA ALA A 815 22.53 -25.32 -0.23
C ALA A 815 21.11 -24.85 0.12
N HIS A 816 20.13 -25.73 -0.02
CA HIS A 816 18.72 -25.38 0.07
C HIS A 816 18.00 -26.25 1.10
N LEU A 817 17.49 -25.59 2.13
CA LEU A 817 16.77 -26.18 3.26
C LEU A 817 15.27 -26.24 2.96
N LYS A 818 14.58 -27.27 3.48
CA LYS A 818 13.17 -27.53 3.12
C LYS A 818 12.20 -26.45 3.63
N SER A 819 12.37 -26.01 4.87
CA SER A 819 11.58 -24.97 5.55
C SER A 819 12.24 -24.64 6.89
N GLY A 820 12.15 -23.40 7.38
CA GLY A 820 12.86 -23.02 8.62
C GLY A 820 12.61 -21.61 9.16
N GLY A 821 11.90 -20.77 8.42
CA GLY A 821 11.65 -19.37 8.76
C GLY A 821 12.94 -18.56 8.86
N ASN A 822 12.91 -17.49 9.66
CA ASN A 822 14.08 -16.64 9.89
C ASN A 822 15.26 -17.33 10.61
N TYR A 823 15.07 -18.51 11.21
CA TYR A 823 16.00 -19.13 12.15
C TYR A 823 16.40 -20.59 11.80
N PRO A 824 16.79 -20.90 10.55
CA PRO A 824 17.03 -22.28 10.11
C PRO A 824 18.14 -23.01 10.87
N TYR A 825 19.11 -22.28 11.42
CA TYR A 825 20.19 -22.82 12.26
C TYR A 825 19.68 -23.44 13.58
N LEU A 826 18.50 -23.03 14.06
CA LEU A 826 17.79 -23.68 15.17
C LEU A 826 16.80 -24.72 14.65
N SER A 827 15.87 -24.33 13.77
CA SER A 827 14.73 -25.18 13.37
C SER A 827 15.07 -26.35 12.44
N ARG A 828 16.16 -26.21 11.66
CA ARG A 828 16.77 -27.26 10.81
C ARG A 828 18.26 -27.41 11.11
N ALA A 829 18.59 -27.40 12.40
CA ALA A 829 19.97 -27.52 12.85
C ALA A 829 20.71 -28.72 12.21
N GLU A 830 20.03 -29.87 12.05
CA GLU A 830 20.55 -31.08 11.40
C GLU A 830 20.95 -30.86 9.92
N GLU A 831 20.09 -30.20 9.13
CA GLU A 831 20.36 -29.89 7.71
C GLU A 831 21.50 -28.86 7.58
N VAL A 832 21.49 -27.80 8.43
CA VAL A 832 22.56 -26.79 8.50
C VAL A 832 23.90 -27.44 8.89
N ASN A 833 23.88 -28.35 9.85
CA ASN A 833 25.05 -29.10 10.32
C ASN A 833 25.64 -30.00 9.23
N LEU A 834 24.81 -30.63 8.41
CA LEU A 834 25.25 -31.40 7.24
C LEU A 834 25.96 -30.49 6.22
N HIS A 835 25.37 -29.33 5.89
CA HIS A 835 25.97 -28.40 4.94
C HIS A 835 27.27 -27.76 5.46
N LEU A 836 27.37 -27.49 6.76
CA LEU A 836 28.62 -27.07 7.40
C LEU A 836 29.73 -28.10 7.24
N LEU A 837 29.46 -29.40 7.46
CA LEU A 837 30.46 -30.45 7.21
C LEU A 837 30.81 -30.60 5.73
N VAL A 838 29.84 -30.55 4.83
CA VAL A 838 30.09 -30.64 3.37
C VAL A 838 30.95 -29.46 2.88
N HIS A 839 30.82 -28.29 3.51
CA HIS A 839 31.69 -27.15 3.29
C HIS A 839 33.09 -27.37 3.88
N LEU A 840 33.21 -27.76 5.16
CA LEU A 840 34.51 -27.89 5.83
C LEU A 840 35.35 -29.05 5.26
N ARG A 841 34.71 -30.13 4.81
CA ARG A 841 35.36 -31.29 4.16
C ARG A 841 36.25 -30.93 2.96
N GLN A 842 35.98 -29.84 2.25
CA GLN A 842 36.80 -29.44 1.10
C GLN A 842 38.19 -28.88 1.49
N PHE A 843 38.41 -28.60 2.79
CA PHE A 843 39.70 -28.15 3.34
C PHE A 843 40.48 -29.25 4.06
N HIS A 844 39.91 -30.47 4.16
CA HIS A 844 40.65 -31.61 4.66
C HIS A 844 41.89 -31.85 3.77
N HIS A 845 43.02 -32.21 4.38
CA HIS A 845 44.33 -32.34 3.73
C HIS A 845 44.95 -31.02 3.20
N THR A 846 44.45 -29.86 3.64
CA THR A 846 45.10 -28.55 3.42
C THR A 846 45.71 -28.00 4.71
N GLU A 847 46.61 -27.00 4.61
CA GLU A 847 47.16 -26.26 5.76
C GLU A 847 46.10 -25.57 6.65
N LEU A 848 44.84 -25.53 6.22
CA LEU A 848 43.72 -24.91 6.94
C LEU A 848 43.04 -25.87 7.92
N VAL A 849 43.53 -27.11 8.06
CA VAL A 849 43.03 -28.09 9.04
C VAL A 849 44.20 -28.80 9.70
N SER A 850 44.42 -28.61 11.00
CA SER A 850 45.36 -29.46 11.74
C SER A 850 44.73 -30.83 11.97
N SER A 851 45.41 -31.88 11.49
CA SER A 851 44.87 -33.23 11.46
C SER A 851 44.89 -33.89 12.85
N VAL A 852 43.71 -34.13 13.41
CA VAL A 852 43.49 -35.11 14.48
C VAL A 852 42.72 -36.29 13.88
N HIS A 853 43.12 -37.52 14.22
CA HIS A 853 42.71 -38.72 13.48
C HIS A 853 41.19 -38.99 13.51
N PHE A 854 40.60 -39.19 12.33
CA PHE A 854 39.47 -40.11 12.22
C PHE A 854 39.99 -41.54 12.41
N LEU A 855 39.54 -42.21 13.47
CA LEU A 855 39.83 -43.63 13.70
C LEU A 855 39.02 -44.50 12.70
N PRO A 856 39.63 -45.48 12.02
CA PRO A 856 38.96 -46.27 10.99
C PRO A 856 38.20 -47.47 11.60
N THR A 857 36.91 -47.30 11.88
CA THR A 857 35.91 -48.39 11.94
C THR A 857 34.55 -47.83 11.49
N ARG A 858 33.69 -48.59 10.81
CA ARG A 858 33.77 -49.98 10.33
C ARG A 858 33.09 -50.07 8.96
N SER A 859 33.42 -51.08 8.17
CA SER A 859 32.50 -51.57 7.13
C SER A 859 31.33 -52.31 7.80
N ASP A 860 30.19 -52.37 7.11
CA ASP A 860 29.47 -53.60 6.72
C ASP A 860 28.00 -53.19 6.40
N ASP A 861 27.52 -53.59 5.22
CA ASP A 861 26.18 -53.41 4.60
C ASP A 861 25.52 -52.00 4.61
#